data_AF-W3VFQ2-F1
#
_entry.id   AF-W3VFQ2-F1
#
_cell.length_a   1.000
_cell.length_b   1.000
_cell.length_c   1.000
_cell.angle_alpha   90.00
_cell.angle_beta   90.00
_cell.angle_gamma   90.00
#
_symmetry.space_group_name_H-M   'P 1'
#
loop_
_entity.id
_entity.type
_entity.pdbx_description
1 polymer ?
#
loop_
_entity_poly.entity_id
_entity_poly.type
_entity_poly.pdbx_seq_one_letter_code
_entity_poly.pdbx_strand_id
1 'polypeptide(L)'
;MRTIVLALWALLALFTRAIGANNVCLGNDGGYAIAKTGETTSILTSRDDAAVIHHAAASLATDMMRMVPNAQVVVRNVSAASAMQTTSERVLFVGSSTSALIQGLATSHGSVASQASLLDGKWESWSSVLLPDRGVVLMGSDRRGTAYALYTLSEEMGVSPWKWFADVQPTTTHNAVYYSPSRSDGSFGSNACSHGPPMVKYRGIFLNDEAPALTNWARTHFGGPFPPASSQSFNDAMYTHVFELLLRLRANLLWPAMWADSFAVAGLDDLPNNGTHGKGAAGPNQLLADRMGIVFGTSHQEPMARNTPEWNTWYQGPWDYTKNRENITAYWQYGVDRAEGLETMFTMSMRGNGDKALDGANIELLETIMAKQKSLLPHTANGVSVPMMMCLYTEVQGYYNEGLRVDDDITLLWTDDNFGFIRRIPTADEKNRSAGAGLYYHADYVGPPRSYKWLNTVNLVNAWEQLNVAFANDQREMFVLNVGDLKPVEVPIHFMLDMAYDSSRLSHASNVSTWLDTWAAKTFGAGPNDEHLKIAEVVRGYSWLNSRIKPELVNATTWSVVNHAEAESVLAEWDRLETKVSELEPYFRDGDNWDAFFQLVAYPTLASANLNRMHVAVGRNNLAGTQAKNSANHWAARAREHLARDAELTSAYHSLGNGKWKHMMSQPHMGSQYWQQPMRNMLPPLAYMHLDDTWADTALGSNLRVGVDGSMGAWPGDNQYNCPDGYNCPDPTLPALTRYSGDQRRSIWVSAGDAQKFAFSATTNASWLGVAHRLATDSANATQGARYMHRRSDGFEAGAEFDDEVEVQLSVDWTALPKPSCTGAAQMYTAMVYINATNNERLPGMSAPTNVTVSLSVDPCMPHDEAAAGTFVASPDGSVSMLASHATIESARDTSFTPAYIESLPGYGLLGSAVTVLPPTAESIDGNDTANLGRGPSLAFDFYLPHSSGNETAFNVTAWLAPVLNYRDKRPLRYALELDSDAGSRVQVTPVPENITPGTNSADWGNVVSANIRTVTSTLSSSTATQGGKHTLRWWPLEPGLVLQKIVIEPHGKLSARTTLGLPESRRVGML
;
A
#
# COMPACT_ATOMS: atom_id res chain seq x y z
N MET A 1 40.41 -10.28 -20.21
CA MET A 1 39.55 -9.23 -19.59
C MET A 1 38.54 -8.64 -20.57
N ARG A 2 38.93 -8.06 -21.72
CA ARG A 2 37.97 -7.52 -22.72
C ARG A 2 36.98 -8.56 -23.30
N THR A 3 37.40 -9.80 -23.50
CA THR A 3 36.53 -10.89 -23.99
C THR A 3 35.54 -11.41 -22.93
N ILE A 4 35.88 -11.28 -21.65
CA ILE A 4 35.01 -11.65 -20.52
C ILE A 4 33.98 -10.55 -20.27
N VAL A 5 34.35 -9.28 -20.46
CA VAL A 5 33.42 -8.13 -20.36
C VAL A 5 32.41 -8.14 -21.51
N LEU A 6 32.81 -8.48 -22.75
CA LEU A 6 31.89 -8.65 -23.87
C LEU A 6 30.97 -9.87 -23.71
N ALA A 7 31.44 -10.96 -23.10
CA ALA A 7 30.60 -12.11 -22.75
C ALA A 7 29.62 -11.78 -21.62
N LEU A 8 30.01 -10.98 -20.62
CA LEU A 8 29.10 -10.50 -19.57
C LEU A 8 28.05 -9.52 -20.10
N TRP A 9 28.39 -8.66 -21.05
CA TRP A 9 27.41 -7.77 -21.69
C TRP A 9 26.46 -8.52 -22.64
N ALA A 10 26.94 -9.54 -23.35
CA ALA A 10 26.08 -10.43 -24.13
C ALA A 10 25.20 -11.31 -23.21
N LEU A 11 25.71 -11.76 -22.06
CA LEU A 11 24.90 -12.44 -21.04
C LEU A 11 23.88 -11.49 -20.40
N LEU A 12 24.21 -10.23 -20.10
CA LEU A 12 23.22 -9.26 -19.57
C LEU A 12 22.14 -8.90 -20.61
N ALA A 13 22.49 -8.82 -21.90
CA ALA A 13 21.53 -8.63 -22.99
C ALA A 13 20.67 -9.88 -23.28
N LEU A 14 21.16 -11.07 -22.90
CA LEU A 14 20.38 -12.32 -22.93
C LEU A 14 19.54 -12.50 -21.66
N PHE A 15 19.97 -12.00 -20.51
CA PHE A 15 19.19 -11.99 -19.26
C PHE A 15 18.05 -10.97 -19.27
N THR A 16 18.16 -9.89 -20.06
CA THR A 16 17.02 -8.97 -20.33
C THR A 16 16.07 -9.49 -21.43
N ARG A 17 16.44 -10.54 -22.16
CA ARG A 17 15.58 -11.22 -23.16
C ARG A 17 15.03 -12.57 -22.69
N ALA A 18 15.30 -12.97 -21.45
CA ALA A 18 14.84 -14.21 -20.85
C ALA A 18 14.21 -13.95 -19.47
N ILE A 19 13.33 -12.96 -19.37
CA ILE A 19 12.25 -13.03 -18.39
C ILE A 19 11.21 -13.94 -19.04
N GLY A 20 10.98 -15.11 -18.43
CA GLY A 20 10.10 -16.18 -18.92
C GLY A 20 8.70 -15.69 -19.28
N ALA A 21 8.60 -15.21 -20.52
CA ALA A 21 7.41 -14.96 -21.31
C ALA A 21 6.51 -16.18 -21.47
N ASN A 22 6.01 -16.83 -20.40
CA ASN A 22 4.92 -17.77 -20.58
C ASN A 22 3.73 -16.91 -21.04
N ASN A 23 3.49 -16.94 -22.35
CA ASN A 23 2.47 -16.19 -23.09
C ASN A 23 2.88 -14.86 -23.70
N VAL A 24 3.98 -14.86 -24.48
CA VAL A 24 4.22 -13.84 -25.53
C VAL A 24 3.63 -14.31 -26.85
N CYS A 25 2.69 -13.54 -27.41
CA CYS A 25 2.05 -13.78 -28.70
C CYS A 25 2.76 -13.12 -29.88
N LEU A 26 3.28 -11.91 -29.66
CA LEU A 26 3.76 -11.02 -30.71
C LEU A 26 5.29 -10.92 -30.76
N GLY A 27 5.81 -10.65 -31.96
CA GLY A 27 7.23 -10.44 -32.22
C GLY A 27 7.48 -9.31 -33.21
N ASN A 28 8.73 -8.85 -33.28
CA ASN A 28 9.16 -7.74 -34.13
C ASN A 28 9.44 -8.17 -35.58
N ASP A 29 9.77 -9.44 -35.80
CA ASP A 29 10.03 -10.05 -37.11
C ASP A 29 9.78 -11.57 -37.06
N GLY A 30 9.87 -12.25 -38.20
CA GLY A 30 9.95 -13.73 -38.24
C GLY A 30 8.64 -14.53 -38.06
N GLY A 31 7.46 -13.89 -38.13
CA GLY A 31 6.16 -14.55 -37.96
C GLY A 31 5.11 -14.21 -39.03
N TYR A 32 3.84 -14.47 -38.73
CA TYR A 32 2.71 -14.09 -39.59
C TYR A 32 2.33 -12.63 -39.34
N ALA A 33 2.37 -11.77 -40.37
CA ALA A 33 2.00 -10.37 -40.22
C ALA A 33 0.51 -10.23 -39.88
N ILE A 34 0.19 -9.66 -38.72
CA ILE A 34 -1.21 -9.41 -38.29
C ILE A 34 -1.63 -7.96 -38.54
N ALA A 35 -0.69 -7.03 -38.63
CA ALA A 35 -0.92 -5.65 -39.04
C ALA A 35 0.30 -5.12 -39.77
N LYS A 36 0.10 -4.28 -40.80
CA LYS A 36 1.20 -3.64 -41.54
C LYS A 36 0.73 -2.34 -42.19
N THR A 37 1.61 -1.34 -42.14
CA THR A 37 1.39 0.00 -42.70
C THR A 37 0.96 -0.09 -44.17
N GLY A 38 -0.12 0.60 -44.53
CA GLY A 38 -0.64 0.67 -45.89
C GLY A 38 -1.37 -0.58 -46.39
N GLU A 39 -1.50 -1.62 -45.55
CA GLU A 39 -2.17 -2.87 -45.89
C GLU A 39 -3.45 -3.05 -45.06
N THR A 40 -4.32 -3.98 -45.49
CA THR A 40 -5.59 -4.27 -44.82
C THR A 40 -5.52 -5.59 -44.06
N THR A 41 -5.91 -5.57 -42.78
CA THR A 41 -6.15 -6.76 -41.96
C THR A 41 -7.64 -6.99 -41.81
N SER A 42 -8.08 -8.24 -41.91
CA SER A 42 -9.46 -8.62 -41.62
C SER A 42 -9.56 -9.38 -40.30
N ILE A 43 -10.40 -8.90 -39.38
CA ILE A 43 -10.81 -9.63 -38.18
C ILE A 43 -12.19 -10.24 -38.46
N LEU A 44 -12.24 -11.57 -38.50
CA LEU A 44 -13.43 -12.33 -38.84
C LEU A 44 -14.01 -12.95 -37.58
N THR A 45 -15.27 -12.62 -37.28
CA THR A 45 -16.03 -13.16 -36.15
C THR A 45 -17.31 -13.85 -36.63
N SER A 46 -17.92 -14.68 -35.80
CA SER A 46 -19.20 -15.31 -36.12
C SER A 46 -20.38 -14.46 -35.64
N ARG A 47 -21.51 -14.41 -36.36
CA ARG A 47 -22.68 -13.61 -35.93
C ARG A 47 -23.34 -14.15 -34.65
N ASP A 48 -23.15 -15.42 -34.36
CA ASP A 48 -23.63 -16.15 -33.18
C ASP A 48 -22.70 -16.04 -31.96
N ASP A 49 -21.55 -15.37 -32.07
CA ASP A 49 -20.71 -15.08 -30.92
C ASP A 49 -21.35 -14.02 -29.99
N ALA A 50 -20.89 -13.99 -28.74
CA ALA A 50 -21.38 -13.05 -27.74
C ALA A 50 -20.97 -11.60 -28.05
N ALA A 51 -21.79 -10.64 -27.63
CA ALA A 51 -21.58 -9.20 -27.87
C ALA A 51 -20.20 -8.69 -27.41
N VAL A 52 -19.69 -9.17 -26.27
CA VAL A 52 -18.34 -8.85 -25.76
C VAL A 52 -17.23 -9.22 -26.73
N ILE A 53 -17.36 -10.31 -27.50
CA ILE A 53 -16.36 -10.72 -28.50
C ILE A 53 -16.32 -9.69 -29.64
N HIS A 54 -17.48 -9.26 -30.11
CA HIS A 54 -17.57 -8.22 -31.15
C HIS A 54 -17.03 -6.88 -30.66
N HIS A 55 -17.33 -6.51 -29.40
CA HIS A 55 -16.79 -5.30 -28.79
C HIS A 55 -15.26 -5.37 -28.70
N ALA A 56 -14.70 -6.45 -28.15
CA ALA A 56 -13.26 -6.64 -28.02
C ALA A 56 -12.56 -6.70 -29.39
N ALA A 57 -13.19 -7.27 -30.43
CA ALA A 57 -12.67 -7.28 -31.79
C ALA A 57 -12.62 -5.86 -32.41
N ALA A 58 -13.66 -5.05 -32.19
CA ALA A 58 -13.68 -3.65 -32.62
C ALA A 58 -12.66 -2.79 -31.83
N SER A 59 -12.52 -3.05 -30.54
CA SER A 59 -11.53 -2.39 -29.68
C SER A 59 -10.11 -2.72 -30.14
N LEU A 60 -9.80 -4.01 -30.38
CA LEU A 60 -8.53 -4.46 -30.96
C LEU A 60 -8.28 -3.82 -32.33
N ALA A 61 -9.28 -3.75 -33.22
CA ALA A 61 -9.11 -3.12 -34.53
C ALA A 61 -8.71 -1.65 -34.41
N THR A 62 -9.32 -0.92 -33.48
CA THR A 62 -8.99 0.48 -33.18
C THR A 62 -7.57 0.59 -32.62
N ASP A 63 -7.21 -0.29 -31.69
CA ASP A 63 -5.87 -0.34 -31.11
C ASP A 63 -4.81 -0.68 -32.19
N MET A 64 -5.07 -1.64 -33.09
CA MET A 64 -4.18 -1.98 -34.21
C MET A 64 -3.98 -0.80 -35.17
N MET A 65 -5.04 -0.09 -35.55
CA MET A 65 -4.94 1.09 -36.42
C MET A 65 -4.18 2.24 -35.75
N ARG A 66 -4.28 2.36 -34.42
CA ARG A 66 -3.53 3.33 -33.64
C ARG A 66 -2.05 2.96 -33.54
N MET A 67 -1.75 1.69 -33.32
CA MET A 67 -0.38 1.19 -33.12
C MET A 67 0.38 1.01 -34.44
N VAL A 68 -0.32 0.83 -35.57
CA VAL A 68 0.26 0.68 -36.91
C VAL A 68 -0.29 1.77 -37.84
N PRO A 69 0.37 2.93 -37.93
CA PRO A 69 -0.11 4.06 -38.72
C PRO A 69 -0.42 3.67 -40.18
N ASN A 70 -1.50 4.23 -40.74
CA ASN A 70 -2.00 3.94 -42.10
C ASN A 70 -2.40 2.48 -42.38
N ALA A 71 -2.38 1.58 -41.40
CA ALA A 71 -3.02 0.27 -41.56
C ALA A 71 -4.55 0.42 -41.58
N GLN A 72 -5.23 -0.46 -42.30
CA GLN A 72 -6.68 -0.57 -42.26
C GLN A 72 -7.06 -1.88 -41.59
N VAL A 73 -7.93 -1.84 -40.58
CA VAL A 73 -8.43 -3.05 -39.93
C VAL A 73 -9.94 -3.08 -40.04
N VAL A 74 -10.46 -4.15 -40.64
CA VAL A 74 -11.89 -4.31 -40.87
C VAL A 74 -12.40 -5.50 -40.06
N VAL A 75 -13.39 -5.26 -39.21
CA VAL A 75 -14.11 -6.32 -38.48
C VAL A 75 -15.32 -6.75 -39.30
N ARG A 76 -15.48 -8.05 -39.53
CA ARG A 76 -16.62 -8.61 -40.28
C ARG A 76 -17.20 -9.83 -39.60
N ASN A 77 -18.52 -9.91 -39.63
CA ASN A 77 -19.23 -11.13 -39.25
C ASN A 77 -19.32 -12.04 -40.49
N VAL A 78 -18.89 -13.28 -40.37
CA VAL A 78 -18.82 -14.25 -41.48
C VAL A 78 -19.41 -15.59 -41.08
N SER A 79 -19.87 -16.36 -42.08
CA SER A 79 -20.12 -17.79 -41.89
C SER A 79 -18.82 -18.58 -42.04
N ALA A 80 -18.75 -19.78 -41.43
CA ALA A 80 -17.62 -20.68 -41.62
C ALA A 80 -17.29 -20.92 -43.10
N ALA A 81 -18.31 -21.14 -43.94
CA ALA A 81 -18.10 -21.33 -45.38
C ALA A 81 -17.47 -20.11 -46.07
N SER A 82 -17.94 -18.90 -45.75
CA SER A 82 -17.35 -17.66 -46.31
C SER A 82 -15.93 -17.39 -45.78
N ALA A 83 -15.67 -17.74 -44.52
CA ALA A 83 -14.33 -17.66 -43.93
C ALA A 83 -13.34 -18.58 -44.65
N MET A 84 -13.76 -19.81 -45.01
CA MET A 84 -12.93 -20.75 -45.78
C MET A 84 -12.58 -20.29 -47.19
N GLN A 85 -13.42 -19.45 -47.79
CA GLN A 85 -13.24 -18.89 -49.13
C GLN A 85 -12.41 -17.61 -49.14
N THR A 86 -12.07 -17.06 -47.97
CA THR A 86 -11.30 -15.82 -47.87
C THR A 86 -9.88 -16.04 -48.38
N THR A 87 -9.48 -15.25 -49.38
CA THR A 87 -8.13 -15.22 -49.97
C THR A 87 -7.31 -13.99 -49.55
N SER A 88 -7.83 -13.21 -48.58
CA SER A 88 -7.13 -12.04 -48.06
C SER A 88 -5.81 -12.48 -47.43
N GLU A 89 -4.74 -11.76 -47.74
CA GLU A 89 -3.56 -11.81 -46.91
C GLU A 89 -3.89 -11.11 -45.57
N ARG A 90 -3.44 -11.65 -44.43
CA ARG A 90 -3.59 -11.08 -43.06
C ARG A 90 -5.00 -11.17 -42.49
N VAL A 91 -5.35 -12.36 -42.00
CA VAL A 91 -6.66 -12.67 -41.41
C VAL A 91 -6.51 -13.14 -39.97
N LEU A 92 -7.34 -12.59 -39.09
CA LEU A 92 -7.57 -13.10 -37.73
C LEU A 92 -8.96 -13.73 -37.67
N PHE A 93 -9.04 -15.03 -37.38
CA PHE A 93 -10.30 -15.72 -37.10
C PHE A 93 -10.52 -15.73 -35.59
N VAL A 94 -11.61 -15.15 -35.13
CA VAL A 94 -11.86 -14.90 -33.71
C VAL A 94 -13.23 -15.42 -33.33
N GLY A 95 -13.32 -16.20 -32.26
CA GLY A 95 -14.61 -16.64 -31.73
C GLY A 95 -14.45 -17.58 -30.55
N SER A 96 -15.56 -17.86 -29.86
CA SER A 96 -15.59 -18.93 -28.87
C SER A 96 -15.40 -20.30 -29.54
N SER A 97 -14.88 -21.30 -28.81
CA SER A 97 -14.66 -22.67 -29.31
C SER A 97 -15.94 -23.33 -29.81
N THR A 98 -17.10 -22.86 -29.33
CA THR A 98 -18.43 -23.33 -29.70
C THR A 98 -19.09 -22.53 -30.83
N SER A 99 -18.49 -21.42 -31.28
CA SER A 99 -19.01 -20.61 -32.39
C SER A 99 -18.99 -21.39 -33.71
N ALA A 100 -19.96 -21.10 -34.59
CA ALA A 100 -20.03 -21.74 -35.90
C ALA A 100 -18.75 -21.55 -36.73
N LEU A 101 -18.10 -20.38 -36.62
CA LEU A 101 -16.83 -20.09 -37.28
C LEU A 101 -15.71 -21.04 -36.82
N ILE A 102 -15.48 -21.15 -35.50
CA ILE A 102 -14.39 -21.96 -34.95
C ILE A 102 -14.66 -23.45 -35.16
N GLN A 103 -15.89 -23.92 -35.00
CA GLN A 103 -16.26 -25.32 -35.28
C GLN A 103 -16.03 -25.70 -36.75
N GLY A 104 -16.35 -24.80 -37.68
CA GLY A 104 -16.07 -25.01 -39.11
C GLY A 104 -14.56 -25.09 -39.41
N LEU A 105 -13.76 -24.25 -38.75
CA LEU A 105 -12.29 -24.30 -38.81
C LEU A 105 -11.73 -25.60 -38.22
N ALA A 106 -12.23 -26.03 -37.06
CA ALA A 106 -11.85 -27.27 -36.39
C ALA A 106 -12.14 -28.50 -37.25
N THR A 107 -13.28 -28.54 -37.95
CA THR A 107 -13.64 -29.64 -38.87
C THR A 107 -12.63 -29.77 -40.02
N SER A 108 -12.06 -28.65 -40.46
CA SER A 108 -11.18 -28.60 -41.63
C SER A 108 -9.69 -28.67 -41.28
N HIS A 109 -9.31 -28.37 -40.02
CA HIS A 109 -7.91 -28.26 -39.59
C HIS A 109 -7.71 -28.93 -38.23
N GLY A 110 -6.98 -30.05 -38.21
CA GLY A 110 -6.73 -30.83 -36.99
C GLY A 110 -6.00 -30.07 -35.87
N SER A 111 -5.17 -29.06 -36.21
CA SER A 111 -4.52 -28.20 -35.23
C SER A 111 -5.52 -27.31 -34.48
N VAL A 112 -6.54 -26.80 -35.17
CA VAL A 112 -7.63 -26.03 -34.55
C VAL A 112 -8.48 -26.95 -33.68
N ALA A 113 -8.85 -28.14 -34.18
CA ALA A 113 -9.61 -29.12 -33.39
C ALA A 113 -8.87 -29.50 -32.10
N SER A 114 -7.56 -29.76 -32.17
CA SER A 114 -6.75 -30.10 -31.01
C SER A 114 -6.73 -28.99 -29.96
N GLN A 115 -6.62 -27.72 -30.36
CA GLN A 115 -6.65 -26.61 -29.40
C GLN A 115 -8.05 -26.33 -28.87
N ALA A 116 -9.10 -26.45 -29.70
CA ALA A 116 -10.49 -26.31 -29.24
C ALA A 116 -10.81 -27.36 -28.16
N SER A 117 -10.37 -28.61 -28.31
CA SER A 117 -10.57 -29.65 -27.30
C SER A 117 -9.87 -29.38 -25.96
N LEU A 118 -8.79 -28.58 -25.93
CA LEU A 118 -8.16 -28.16 -24.67
C LEU A 118 -9.00 -27.14 -23.89
N LEU A 119 -9.87 -26.41 -24.60
CA LEU A 119 -10.74 -25.37 -24.06
C LEU A 119 -12.09 -25.91 -23.58
N ASP A 120 -12.45 -27.14 -23.97
CA ASP A 120 -13.73 -27.75 -23.62
C ASP A 120 -13.93 -27.84 -22.09
N GLY A 121 -15.03 -27.25 -21.61
CA GLY A 121 -15.38 -27.22 -20.19
C GLY A 121 -14.46 -26.35 -19.32
N LYS A 122 -13.55 -25.57 -19.91
CA LYS A 122 -12.68 -24.66 -19.16
C LYS A 122 -13.32 -23.30 -18.97
N TRP A 123 -12.98 -22.64 -17.86
CA TRP A 123 -13.42 -21.29 -17.53
C TRP A 123 -12.43 -20.27 -18.06
N GLU A 124 -12.90 -19.32 -18.88
CA GLU A 124 -12.18 -18.14 -19.37
C GLU A 124 -10.80 -18.41 -19.97
N SER A 125 -10.57 -19.62 -20.48
CA SER A 125 -9.32 -20.03 -21.08
C SER A 125 -9.31 -19.64 -22.55
N TRP A 126 -8.13 -19.53 -23.14
CA TRP A 126 -8.00 -19.24 -24.56
C TRP A 126 -6.71 -19.81 -25.15
N SER A 127 -6.71 -19.99 -26.46
CA SER A 127 -5.56 -20.50 -27.20
C SER A 127 -5.55 -19.93 -28.62
N SER A 128 -4.38 -19.90 -29.24
CA SER A 128 -4.24 -19.51 -30.64
C SER A 128 -3.51 -20.55 -31.48
N VAL A 129 -3.84 -20.55 -32.77
CA VAL A 129 -3.25 -21.44 -33.78
C VAL A 129 -2.93 -20.63 -35.02
N LEU A 130 -1.71 -20.76 -35.54
CA LEU A 130 -1.37 -20.28 -36.87
C LEU A 130 -1.77 -21.31 -37.93
N LEU A 131 -2.52 -20.87 -38.93
CA LEU A 131 -2.75 -21.59 -40.18
C LEU A 131 -1.85 -20.93 -41.24
N PRO A 132 -0.71 -21.54 -41.64
CA PRO A 132 0.37 -20.88 -42.38
C PRO A 132 -0.06 -20.06 -43.60
N ASP A 133 -1.01 -20.58 -44.40
CA ASP A 133 -1.48 -19.94 -45.64
C ASP A 133 -2.82 -19.23 -45.49
N ARG A 134 -3.36 -19.10 -44.26
CA ARG A 134 -4.71 -18.58 -44.03
C ARG A 134 -4.79 -17.45 -43.01
N GLY A 135 -4.09 -17.56 -41.88
CA GLY A 135 -4.25 -16.60 -40.78
C GLY A 135 -4.04 -17.17 -39.41
N VAL A 136 -4.31 -16.34 -38.40
CA VAL A 136 -4.25 -16.73 -36.99
C VAL A 136 -5.66 -16.97 -36.49
N VAL A 137 -5.88 -18.11 -35.85
CA VAL A 137 -7.12 -18.42 -35.12
C VAL A 137 -6.89 -18.08 -33.66
N LEU A 138 -7.73 -17.23 -33.08
CA LEU A 138 -7.80 -16.89 -31.65
C LEU A 138 -9.13 -17.41 -31.13
N MET A 139 -9.10 -18.34 -30.19
CA MET A 139 -10.30 -18.97 -29.67
C MET A 139 -10.30 -19.06 -28.15
N GLY A 140 -11.42 -18.71 -27.54
CA GLY A 140 -11.65 -18.87 -26.10
C GLY A 140 -12.59 -20.03 -25.79
N SER A 141 -12.50 -20.58 -24.58
CA SER A 141 -13.47 -21.56 -24.07
C SER A 141 -14.87 -20.96 -23.94
N ASP A 142 -14.93 -19.65 -23.70
CA ASP A 142 -16.17 -18.88 -23.56
C ASP A 142 -16.01 -17.43 -24.07
N ARG A 143 -17.06 -16.63 -23.83
CA ARG A 143 -17.14 -15.23 -24.25
C ARG A 143 -16.01 -14.35 -23.70
N ARG A 144 -15.58 -14.59 -22.46
CA ARG A 144 -14.56 -13.79 -21.79
C ARG A 144 -13.16 -14.27 -22.12
N GLY A 145 -12.92 -15.58 -22.20
CA GLY A 145 -11.64 -16.13 -22.67
C GLY A 145 -11.27 -15.58 -24.05
N THR A 146 -12.24 -15.48 -24.96
CA THR A 146 -12.03 -14.90 -26.30
C THR A 146 -11.70 -13.41 -26.22
N ALA A 147 -12.39 -12.64 -25.38
CA ALA A 147 -12.10 -11.22 -25.16
C ALA A 147 -10.68 -11.01 -24.58
N TYR A 148 -10.26 -11.84 -23.62
CA TYR A 148 -8.93 -11.77 -23.01
C TYR A 148 -7.81 -12.08 -24.00
N ALA A 149 -8.02 -13.01 -24.94
CA ALA A 149 -7.07 -13.23 -26.03
C ALA A 149 -6.83 -11.95 -26.85
N LEU A 150 -7.90 -11.22 -27.19
CA LEU A 150 -7.81 -9.99 -27.99
C LEU A 150 -7.17 -8.83 -27.20
N TYR A 151 -7.52 -8.67 -25.92
CA TYR A 151 -6.91 -7.64 -25.09
C TYR A 151 -5.45 -7.95 -24.72
N THR A 152 -5.07 -9.22 -24.66
CA THR A 152 -3.65 -9.62 -24.53
C THR A 152 -2.85 -9.15 -25.74
N LEU A 153 -3.36 -9.32 -26.97
CA LEU A 153 -2.69 -8.76 -28.16
C LEU A 153 -2.64 -7.22 -28.12
N SER A 154 -3.69 -6.56 -27.64
CA SER A 154 -3.72 -5.09 -27.51
C SER A 154 -2.62 -4.60 -26.55
N GLU A 155 -2.47 -5.25 -25.40
CA GLU A 155 -1.45 -4.94 -24.41
C GLU A 155 -0.03 -5.21 -24.95
N GLU A 156 0.20 -6.36 -25.59
CA GLU A 156 1.50 -6.69 -26.17
C GLU A 156 1.92 -5.76 -27.31
N MET A 157 0.97 -5.17 -28.05
CA MET A 157 1.28 -4.12 -29.03
C MET A 157 1.72 -2.81 -28.38
N GLY A 158 1.41 -2.60 -27.09
CA GLY A 158 1.76 -1.38 -26.34
C GLY A 158 0.56 -0.52 -25.93
N VAL A 159 -0.67 -1.03 -26.01
CA VAL A 159 -1.86 -0.30 -25.52
C VAL A 159 -2.13 -0.64 -24.07
N SER A 160 -1.86 0.31 -23.16
CA SER A 160 -2.11 0.15 -21.73
C SER A 160 -3.60 -0.07 -21.41
N PRO A 161 -3.96 -0.95 -20.45
CA PRO A 161 -5.30 -1.00 -19.87
C PRO A 161 -5.80 0.37 -19.37
N TRP A 162 -4.87 1.22 -18.93
CA TRP A 162 -5.14 2.53 -18.34
C TRP A 162 -5.25 3.67 -19.36
N LYS A 163 -5.35 3.36 -20.67
CA LYS A 163 -5.41 4.37 -21.75
C LYS A 163 -6.47 5.44 -21.55
N TRP A 164 -7.59 5.07 -20.91
CA TRP A 164 -8.69 5.98 -20.66
C TRP A 164 -8.75 6.46 -19.20
N PHE A 165 -8.55 5.58 -18.21
CA PHE A 165 -8.65 5.97 -16.79
C PHE A 165 -7.43 6.69 -16.23
N ALA A 166 -6.29 6.67 -16.92
CA ALA A 166 -5.10 7.42 -16.54
C ALA A 166 -4.37 8.07 -17.73
N ASP A 167 -5.09 8.32 -18.83
CA ASP A 167 -4.59 9.01 -20.04
C ASP A 167 -3.29 8.45 -20.62
N VAL A 168 -3.02 7.17 -20.40
CA VAL A 168 -1.78 6.54 -20.87
C VAL A 168 -1.81 6.46 -22.39
N GLN A 169 -0.85 7.14 -23.03
CA GLN A 169 -0.67 7.14 -24.47
C GLN A 169 0.43 6.14 -24.85
N PRO A 170 0.28 5.39 -25.96
CA PRO A 170 1.34 4.52 -26.46
C PRO A 170 2.63 5.29 -26.68
N THR A 171 3.76 4.68 -26.30
CA THR A 171 5.08 5.32 -26.36
C THR A 171 5.84 5.01 -27.65
N THR A 172 5.33 4.07 -28.44
CA THR A 172 5.89 3.68 -29.74
C THR A 172 4.77 3.39 -30.75
N THR A 173 5.15 3.31 -32.03
CA THR A 173 4.31 2.82 -33.13
C THR A 173 5.10 1.83 -33.96
N HIS A 174 4.41 0.95 -34.68
CA HIS A 174 5.02 -0.14 -35.45
C HIS A 174 4.76 0.03 -36.94
N ASN A 175 5.75 -0.33 -37.77
CA ASN A 175 5.53 -0.43 -39.23
C ASN A 175 4.74 -1.70 -39.59
N ALA A 176 4.96 -2.77 -38.83
CA ALA A 176 4.26 -4.04 -38.91
C ALA A 176 4.33 -4.75 -37.55
N VAL A 177 3.35 -5.62 -37.29
CA VAL A 177 3.26 -6.46 -36.09
C VAL A 177 3.08 -7.91 -36.54
N TYR A 178 3.84 -8.83 -35.94
CA TYR A 178 3.86 -10.24 -36.32
C TYR A 178 3.38 -11.12 -35.17
N TYR A 179 2.50 -12.08 -35.47
CA TYR A 179 2.22 -13.20 -34.60
C TYR A 179 3.38 -14.20 -34.67
N SER A 180 4.11 -14.37 -33.56
CA SER A 180 5.32 -15.18 -33.48
C SER A 180 5.55 -15.74 -32.08
N PRO A 181 4.60 -16.49 -31.50
CA PRO A 181 4.79 -17.05 -30.17
C PRO A 181 5.91 -18.09 -30.14
N SER A 182 6.64 -18.14 -29.03
CA SER A 182 7.57 -19.24 -28.75
C SER A 182 6.80 -20.55 -28.54
N ARG A 183 7.51 -21.68 -28.59
CA ARG A 183 6.93 -22.96 -28.18
C ARG A 183 6.51 -22.89 -26.71
N SER A 184 5.39 -23.54 -26.37
CA SER A 184 4.94 -23.70 -25.00
C SER A 184 5.96 -24.56 -24.23
N ASP A 185 6.20 -24.20 -22.98
CA ASP A 185 6.97 -25.00 -22.01
C ASP A 185 6.16 -26.15 -21.40
N GLY A 186 4.89 -26.30 -21.79
CA GLY A 186 3.94 -27.29 -21.27
C GLY A 186 2.87 -26.71 -20.35
N SER A 187 2.82 -25.38 -20.15
CA SER A 187 1.86 -24.69 -19.27
C SER A 187 0.40 -24.78 -19.72
N PHE A 188 0.10 -24.44 -20.98
CA PHE A 188 -1.19 -24.64 -21.64
C PHE A 188 -1.02 -24.50 -23.16
N GLY A 189 -1.95 -25.05 -23.95
CA GLY A 189 -1.93 -24.94 -25.41
C GLY A 189 -0.71 -25.55 -26.12
N SER A 190 -0.59 -25.27 -27.42
CA SER A 190 0.51 -25.77 -28.28
C SER A 190 1.69 -24.80 -28.42
N ASN A 191 1.49 -23.54 -28.04
CA ASN A 191 2.47 -22.46 -28.12
C ASN A 191 2.24 -21.49 -26.95
N ALA A 192 3.17 -20.56 -26.75
CA ALA A 192 3.09 -19.61 -25.66
C ALA A 192 1.81 -18.75 -25.73
N CYS A 193 1.27 -18.42 -26.90
CA CYS A 193 0.04 -17.61 -27.03
C CYS A 193 -1.23 -18.40 -26.67
N SER A 194 -1.36 -18.76 -25.40
CA SER A 194 -2.54 -19.39 -24.83
C SER A 194 -2.56 -19.14 -23.32
N HIS A 195 -3.71 -19.31 -22.68
CA HIS A 195 -3.81 -19.23 -21.23
C HIS A 195 -4.88 -20.22 -20.75
N GLY A 196 -4.55 -20.98 -19.69
CA GLY A 196 -5.49 -21.88 -19.04
C GLY A 196 -6.53 -21.12 -18.21
N PRO A 197 -7.27 -21.81 -17.33
CA PRO A 197 -8.19 -21.13 -16.42
C PRO A 197 -7.45 -20.11 -15.54
N PRO A 198 -8.02 -18.91 -15.31
CA PRO A 198 -7.47 -17.94 -14.36
C PRO A 198 -7.32 -18.53 -12.95
N MET A 199 -6.35 -18.03 -12.18
CA MET A 199 -6.13 -18.47 -10.81
C MET A 199 -7.36 -18.28 -9.92
N VAL A 200 -8.04 -17.14 -10.07
CA VAL A 200 -9.29 -16.81 -9.38
C VAL A 200 -10.44 -16.74 -10.38
N LYS A 201 -11.55 -17.43 -10.09
CA LYS A 201 -12.67 -17.57 -11.03
C LYS A 201 -13.49 -16.30 -11.21
N TYR A 202 -13.88 -15.63 -10.13
CA TYR A 202 -14.53 -14.33 -10.13
C TYR A 202 -13.58 -13.26 -9.59
N ARG A 203 -13.21 -12.28 -10.42
CA ARG A 203 -12.17 -11.28 -10.10
C ARG A 203 -12.71 -9.89 -10.40
N GLY A 204 -12.68 -9.01 -9.42
CA GLY A 204 -13.34 -7.72 -9.58
C GLY A 204 -12.93 -6.65 -8.59
N ILE A 205 -13.61 -5.53 -8.74
CA ILE A 205 -13.49 -4.36 -7.88
C ILE A 205 -14.86 -4.02 -7.28
N PHE A 206 -14.82 -3.29 -6.18
CA PHE A 206 -15.95 -2.63 -5.56
C PHE A 206 -15.73 -1.12 -5.62
N LEU A 207 -16.56 -0.43 -6.41
CA LEU A 207 -16.67 1.03 -6.35
C LEU A 207 -17.47 1.37 -5.10
N ASN A 208 -16.82 1.96 -4.11
CA ASN A 208 -17.40 2.29 -2.81
C ASN A 208 -16.85 3.64 -2.37
N ASP A 209 -17.32 4.14 -1.23
CA ASP A 209 -16.75 5.32 -0.59
C ASP A 209 -16.76 6.55 -1.53
N GLU A 210 -17.64 6.51 -2.54
CA GLU A 210 -17.55 7.19 -3.83
C GLU A 210 -17.90 8.68 -3.79
N ALA A 211 -18.29 9.16 -2.61
CA ALA A 211 -18.63 10.56 -2.38
C ALA A 211 -17.56 11.20 -1.47
N PRO A 212 -17.04 12.40 -1.84
CA PRO A 212 -17.54 13.28 -2.91
C PRO A 212 -16.91 13.07 -4.30
N ALA A 213 -15.81 12.33 -4.43
CA ALA A 213 -14.95 12.39 -5.62
C ALA A 213 -15.57 11.75 -6.87
N LEU A 214 -15.69 10.43 -6.91
CA LEU A 214 -16.21 9.68 -8.05
C LEU A 214 -17.65 10.07 -8.39
N THR A 215 -18.47 10.34 -7.38
CA THR A 215 -19.86 10.81 -7.50
C THR A 215 -19.94 12.13 -8.25
N ASN A 216 -19.18 13.15 -7.84
CA ASN A 216 -19.24 14.46 -8.49
C ASN A 216 -18.56 14.46 -9.87
N TRP A 217 -17.51 13.65 -10.04
CA TRP A 217 -16.91 13.41 -11.35
C TRP A 217 -17.92 12.81 -12.32
N ALA A 218 -18.63 11.76 -11.92
CA ALA A 218 -19.62 11.09 -12.77
C ALA A 218 -20.78 12.04 -13.16
N ARG A 219 -21.29 12.82 -12.20
CA ARG A 219 -22.32 13.84 -12.48
C ARG A 219 -21.83 14.88 -13.49
N THR A 220 -20.59 15.35 -13.35
CA THR A 220 -20.01 16.38 -14.21
C THR A 220 -19.77 15.88 -15.63
N HIS A 221 -19.30 14.64 -15.80
CA HIS A 221 -18.85 14.13 -17.11
C HIS A 221 -19.85 13.24 -17.83
N PHE A 222 -20.85 12.68 -17.12
CA PHE A 222 -21.85 11.77 -17.69
C PHE A 222 -23.29 12.22 -17.48
N GLY A 223 -23.51 13.43 -16.96
CA GLY A 223 -24.82 14.11 -16.97
C GLY A 223 -25.82 13.63 -15.91
N GLY A 224 -25.35 13.18 -14.75
CA GLY A 224 -26.21 12.92 -13.59
C GLY A 224 -26.67 14.20 -12.85
N PRO A 225 -27.72 14.13 -11.99
CA PRO A 225 -28.44 12.91 -11.65
C PRO A 225 -29.44 12.47 -12.71
N PHE A 226 -29.69 11.17 -12.79
CA PHE A 226 -30.65 10.54 -13.72
C PHE A 226 -31.71 9.73 -12.95
N PRO A 227 -32.77 9.22 -13.61
CA PRO A 227 -33.85 8.52 -12.92
C PRO A 227 -33.42 7.33 -12.05
N PRO A 228 -34.00 7.17 -10.84
CA PRO A 228 -34.90 8.12 -10.17
C PRO A 228 -34.17 9.42 -9.76
N ALA A 229 -34.76 10.57 -10.14
CA ALA A 229 -34.07 11.85 -10.36
C ALA A 229 -33.56 12.63 -9.12
N SER A 230 -33.16 11.95 -8.05
CA SER A 230 -32.65 12.61 -6.84
C SER A 230 -31.39 11.98 -6.24
N SER A 231 -30.97 10.81 -6.70
CA SER A 231 -29.84 10.10 -6.05
C SER A 231 -28.79 9.54 -7.01
N GLN A 232 -29.17 9.16 -8.23
CA GLN A 232 -28.30 8.37 -9.08
C GLN A 232 -27.24 9.23 -9.80
N SER A 233 -26.00 8.77 -9.81
CA SER A 233 -24.83 9.46 -10.35
C SER A 233 -24.09 8.65 -11.43
N PHE A 234 -24.26 7.32 -11.48
CA PHE A 234 -23.52 6.41 -12.39
C PHE A 234 -24.38 5.71 -13.45
N ASN A 235 -24.24 6.10 -14.72
CA ASN A 235 -24.97 5.50 -15.85
C ASN A 235 -24.09 4.57 -16.71
N ASP A 236 -24.70 3.98 -17.74
CA ASP A 236 -24.11 2.96 -18.60
C ASP A 236 -23.02 3.54 -19.50
N ALA A 237 -23.07 4.83 -19.81
CA ALA A 237 -21.97 5.53 -20.50
C ALA A 237 -20.69 5.56 -19.65
N MET A 238 -20.81 5.85 -18.34
CA MET A 238 -19.68 5.76 -17.41
C MET A 238 -19.20 4.31 -17.24
N TYR A 239 -20.13 3.39 -17.01
CA TYR A 239 -19.80 1.98 -16.80
C TYR A 239 -19.23 1.29 -18.04
N THR A 240 -19.50 1.78 -19.26
CA THR A 240 -18.84 1.28 -20.48
C THR A 240 -17.32 1.37 -20.35
N HIS A 241 -16.80 2.48 -19.82
CA HIS A 241 -15.37 2.64 -19.59
C HIS A 241 -14.87 1.73 -18.47
N VAL A 242 -15.63 1.58 -17.38
CA VAL A 242 -15.27 0.68 -16.26
C VAL A 242 -15.19 -0.78 -16.74
N PHE A 243 -16.17 -1.24 -17.53
CA PHE A 243 -16.20 -2.60 -18.05
C PHE A 243 -15.08 -2.85 -19.06
N GLU A 244 -14.77 -1.91 -19.94
CA GLU A 244 -13.60 -2.04 -20.83
C GLU A 244 -12.30 -2.15 -20.01
N LEU A 245 -12.13 -1.34 -18.97
CA LEU A 245 -10.98 -1.42 -18.07
C LEU A 245 -10.89 -2.80 -17.41
N LEU A 246 -11.99 -3.31 -16.83
CA LEU A 246 -12.01 -4.62 -16.20
C LEU A 246 -11.64 -5.72 -17.19
N LEU A 247 -12.19 -5.72 -18.41
CA LEU A 247 -11.84 -6.71 -19.43
C LEU A 247 -10.36 -6.61 -19.86
N ARG A 248 -9.80 -5.40 -19.99
CA ARG A 248 -8.38 -5.19 -20.30
C ARG A 248 -7.46 -5.66 -19.17
N LEU A 249 -7.91 -5.55 -17.91
CA LEU A 249 -7.25 -6.11 -16.73
C LEU A 249 -7.61 -7.59 -16.49
N ARG A 250 -8.28 -8.23 -17.44
CA ARG A 250 -8.70 -9.64 -17.39
C ARG A 250 -9.58 -9.97 -16.18
N ALA A 251 -10.37 -9.01 -15.71
CA ALA A 251 -11.36 -9.13 -14.64
C ALA A 251 -12.78 -9.32 -15.20
N ASN A 252 -13.68 -9.87 -14.38
CA ASN A 252 -15.03 -10.25 -14.80
C ASN A 252 -16.14 -9.93 -13.82
N LEU A 253 -15.84 -9.35 -12.66
CA LEU A 253 -16.83 -9.07 -11.60
C LEU A 253 -16.82 -7.59 -11.25
N LEU A 254 -18.00 -7.03 -10.96
CA LEU A 254 -18.13 -5.70 -10.38
C LEU A 254 -19.14 -5.71 -9.23
N TRP A 255 -18.73 -5.13 -8.10
CA TRP A 255 -19.66 -4.53 -7.14
C TRP A 255 -19.75 -3.03 -7.44
N PRO A 256 -20.90 -2.52 -7.88
CA PRO A 256 -21.02 -1.13 -8.32
C PRO A 256 -21.18 -0.17 -7.13
N ALA A 257 -21.06 1.13 -7.43
CA ALA A 257 -21.35 2.21 -6.49
C ALA A 257 -22.79 2.09 -5.97
N MET A 258 -22.95 2.31 -4.66
CA MET A 258 -24.16 1.92 -3.95
C MET A 258 -24.56 2.83 -2.79
N TRP A 259 -23.79 3.87 -2.44
CA TRP A 259 -24.15 4.77 -1.33
C TRP A 259 -25.46 5.50 -1.61
N ALA A 260 -25.60 6.05 -2.82
CA ALA A 260 -26.81 6.74 -3.30
C ALA A 260 -27.41 6.10 -4.57
N ASP A 261 -26.66 5.20 -5.20
CA ASP A 261 -26.97 4.64 -6.50
C ASP A 261 -27.55 3.21 -6.40
N SER A 262 -28.34 2.85 -7.41
CA SER A 262 -29.03 1.57 -7.54
C SER A 262 -28.72 1.01 -8.91
N PHE A 263 -27.47 0.59 -9.10
CA PHE A 263 -26.88 0.19 -10.37
C PHE A 263 -27.84 -0.57 -11.27
N ALA A 264 -28.50 -1.57 -10.71
CA ALA A 264 -29.16 -2.58 -11.49
C ALA A 264 -30.55 -2.11 -12.03
N VAL A 265 -31.09 -1.01 -11.49
CA VAL A 265 -32.32 -0.32 -11.92
C VAL A 265 -32.09 1.15 -12.29
N ALA A 266 -30.83 1.61 -12.28
CA ALA A 266 -30.41 2.94 -12.67
C ALA A 266 -30.92 3.29 -14.08
N GLY A 267 -31.55 4.47 -14.22
CA GLY A 267 -32.14 4.92 -15.48
C GLY A 267 -33.61 4.54 -15.67
N LEU A 268 -34.22 3.80 -14.74
CA LEU A 268 -35.67 3.57 -14.72
C LEU A 268 -36.37 4.69 -13.92
N ASP A 269 -37.49 5.18 -14.45
CA ASP A 269 -38.31 6.19 -13.76
C ASP A 269 -39.03 5.61 -12.53
N ASP A 270 -39.45 4.35 -12.61
CA ASP A 270 -40.09 3.58 -11.55
C ASP A 270 -39.77 2.08 -11.73
N LEU A 271 -39.98 1.27 -10.68
CA LEU A 271 -39.84 -0.18 -10.78
C LEU A 271 -41.04 -0.79 -11.54
N PRO A 272 -40.81 -1.56 -12.62
CA PRO A 272 -41.89 -2.30 -13.28
C PRO A 272 -42.73 -3.12 -12.31
N ASN A 273 -44.05 -3.10 -12.53
CA ASN A 273 -45.04 -3.76 -11.67
C ASN A 273 -44.91 -3.37 -10.17
N ASN A 274 -44.56 -2.11 -9.89
CA ASN A 274 -44.33 -1.60 -8.54
C ASN A 274 -43.30 -2.42 -7.74
N GLY A 275 -42.27 -2.96 -8.42
CA GLY A 275 -41.27 -3.80 -7.79
C GLY A 275 -41.76 -5.23 -7.47
N THR A 276 -42.87 -5.69 -8.05
CA THR A 276 -43.36 -7.07 -7.88
C THR A 276 -43.28 -7.83 -9.19
N HIS A 277 -42.63 -8.99 -9.25
CA HIS A 277 -42.54 -9.83 -10.47
C HIS A 277 -42.04 -9.10 -11.73
N GLY A 278 -40.75 -8.75 -11.74
CA GLY A 278 -40.13 -7.84 -12.72
C GLY A 278 -39.24 -8.51 -13.78
N LYS A 279 -39.71 -9.55 -14.48
CA LYS A 279 -38.93 -10.15 -15.59
C LYS A 279 -38.63 -9.11 -16.67
N GLY A 280 -37.37 -9.02 -17.10
CA GLY A 280 -36.92 -8.04 -18.10
C GLY A 280 -36.87 -6.58 -17.60
N ALA A 281 -36.94 -6.36 -16.28
CA ALA A 281 -36.92 -5.04 -15.65
C ALA A 281 -35.50 -4.54 -15.30
N ALA A 282 -34.46 -5.07 -15.93
CA ALA A 282 -33.09 -4.62 -15.69
C ALA A 282 -32.85 -3.25 -16.33
N GLY A 283 -32.25 -2.33 -15.58
CA GLY A 283 -31.80 -1.05 -16.11
C GLY A 283 -30.65 -1.19 -17.11
N PRO A 284 -30.36 -0.14 -17.90
CA PRO A 284 -29.29 -0.13 -18.90
C PRO A 284 -27.92 -0.58 -18.36
N ASN A 285 -27.57 -0.23 -17.13
CA ASN A 285 -26.30 -0.62 -16.51
C ASN A 285 -26.11 -2.14 -16.40
N GLN A 286 -27.09 -2.88 -15.88
CA GLN A 286 -26.99 -4.33 -15.75
C GLN A 286 -27.07 -5.04 -17.11
N LEU A 287 -27.90 -4.52 -18.02
CA LEU A 287 -27.95 -5.03 -19.40
C LEU A 287 -26.60 -4.85 -20.11
N LEU A 288 -25.93 -3.73 -19.88
CA LEU A 288 -24.60 -3.48 -20.39
C LEU A 288 -23.57 -4.42 -19.75
N ALA A 289 -23.63 -4.65 -18.44
CA ALA A 289 -22.74 -5.59 -17.76
C ALA A 289 -22.79 -6.97 -18.41
N ASP A 290 -23.98 -7.55 -18.60
CA ASP A 290 -24.10 -8.87 -19.26
C ASP A 290 -23.58 -8.84 -20.72
N ARG A 291 -23.90 -7.80 -21.49
CA ARG A 291 -23.41 -7.65 -22.87
C ARG A 291 -21.89 -7.58 -22.95
N MET A 292 -21.26 -6.93 -21.97
CA MET A 292 -19.81 -6.81 -21.82
C MET A 292 -19.18 -8.01 -21.11
N GLY A 293 -19.99 -9.01 -20.73
CA GLY A 293 -19.52 -10.20 -20.03
C GLY A 293 -19.10 -9.95 -18.58
N ILE A 294 -19.51 -8.84 -17.95
CA ILE A 294 -19.23 -8.56 -16.54
C ILE A 294 -20.34 -9.15 -15.68
N VAL A 295 -19.95 -10.00 -14.72
CA VAL A 295 -20.81 -10.54 -13.67
C VAL A 295 -21.20 -9.40 -12.73
N PHE A 296 -22.49 -9.15 -12.61
CA PHE A 296 -23.01 -8.20 -11.62
C PHE A 296 -23.10 -8.87 -10.25
N GLY A 297 -22.47 -8.26 -9.24
CA GLY A 297 -22.63 -8.63 -7.84
C GLY A 297 -22.95 -7.41 -6.97
N THR A 298 -23.23 -7.67 -5.71
CA THR A 298 -23.54 -6.63 -4.71
C THR A 298 -22.72 -6.84 -3.45
N SER A 299 -22.52 -5.78 -2.66
CA SER A 299 -21.76 -5.87 -1.41
C SER A 299 -22.43 -6.82 -0.41
N HIS A 300 -21.70 -7.22 0.64
CA HIS A 300 -22.15 -8.19 1.64
C HIS A 300 -23.42 -7.84 2.41
N GLN A 301 -23.88 -6.59 2.34
CA GLN A 301 -25.09 -6.10 3.01
C GLN A 301 -26.29 -5.98 2.05
N GLU A 302 -26.11 -6.28 0.78
CA GLU A 302 -27.08 -6.06 -0.31
C GLU A 302 -27.55 -7.41 -0.89
N PRO A 303 -28.37 -8.17 -0.15
CA PRO A 303 -28.69 -9.53 -0.56
C PRO A 303 -29.59 -9.58 -1.79
N MET A 304 -29.52 -10.71 -2.48
CA MET A 304 -30.37 -11.07 -3.61
C MET A 304 -30.26 -10.14 -4.82
N ALA A 305 -29.07 -9.58 -5.06
CA ALA A 305 -28.77 -8.67 -6.17
C ALA A 305 -29.64 -7.40 -6.14
N ARG A 306 -29.76 -6.80 -4.95
CA ARG A 306 -30.56 -5.59 -4.69
C ARG A 306 -29.75 -4.55 -3.94
N ASN A 307 -29.52 -3.39 -4.57
CA ASN A 307 -28.74 -2.34 -3.94
C ASN A 307 -29.50 -1.68 -2.78
N THR A 308 -28.79 -1.24 -1.75
CA THR A 308 -29.41 -0.68 -0.53
C THR A 308 -30.37 0.49 -0.82
N PRO A 309 -30.04 1.46 -1.71
CA PRO A 309 -30.95 2.57 -1.99
C PRO A 309 -32.26 2.15 -2.67
N GLU A 310 -32.35 0.94 -3.25
CA GLU A 310 -33.61 0.44 -3.83
C GLU A 310 -34.67 0.23 -2.76
N TRP A 311 -34.28 -0.31 -1.59
CA TRP A 311 -35.18 -0.45 -0.44
C TRP A 311 -35.65 0.93 0.03
N ASN A 312 -34.73 1.88 0.18
CA ASN A 312 -35.03 3.22 0.69
C ASN A 312 -35.89 4.06 -0.25
N THR A 313 -35.88 3.76 -1.56
CA THR A 313 -36.60 4.52 -2.59
C THR A 313 -38.01 3.98 -2.82
N TRP A 314 -38.18 2.66 -2.98
CA TRP A 314 -39.44 2.07 -3.43
C TRP A 314 -40.14 1.17 -2.42
N TYR A 315 -39.49 0.81 -1.32
CA TYR A 315 -40.04 -0.06 -0.29
C TYR A 315 -40.19 0.68 1.04
N GLN A 316 -41.13 0.22 1.86
CA GLN A 316 -41.47 0.86 3.14
C GLN A 316 -41.52 -0.19 4.27
N GLY A 317 -41.38 0.27 5.50
CA GLY A 317 -41.38 -0.57 6.69
C GLY A 317 -39.97 -0.94 7.18
N PRO A 318 -39.88 -1.64 8.32
CA PRO A 318 -38.59 -1.94 8.94
C PRO A 318 -37.81 -2.97 8.12
N TRP A 319 -36.50 -2.79 8.04
CA TRP A 319 -35.56 -3.80 7.54
C TRP A 319 -35.31 -4.86 8.64
N ASP A 320 -36.36 -5.63 8.92
CA ASP A 320 -36.42 -6.64 9.97
C ASP A 320 -37.26 -7.82 9.46
N TYR A 321 -36.60 -8.94 9.18
CA TYR A 321 -37.25 -10.11 8.59
C TYR A 321 -38.27 -10.78 9.53
N THR A 322 -38.14 -10.59 10.85
CA THR A 322 -39.10 -11.14 11.82
C THR A 322 -40.41 -10.36 11.85
N LYS A 323 -40.37 -9.06 11.52
CA LYS A 323 -41.53 -8.16 11.55
C LYS A 323 -42.10 -7.83 10.16
N ASN A 324 -41.29 -7.95 9.10
CA ASN A 324 -41.63 -7.48 7.76
C ASN A 324 -41.30 -8.51 6.67
N ARG A 325 -41.51 -9.79 7.00
CA ARG A 325 -41.12 -10.95 6.17
C ARG A 325 -41.64 -10.89 4.74
N GLU A 326 -42.92 -10.59 4.55
CA GLU A 326 -43.57 -10.64 3.24
C GLU A 326 -43.01 -9.57 2.30
N ASN A 327 -42.84 -8.35 2.80
CA ASN A 327 -42.32 -7.25 2.00
C ASN A 327 -40.84 -7.46 1.61
N ILE A 328 -40.02 -7.92 2.56
CA ILE A 328 -38.61 -8.27 2.29
C ILE A 328 -38.51 -9.44 1.31
N THR A 329 -39.40 -10.44 1.42
CA THR A 329 -39.45 -11.55 0.46
C THR A 329 -39.81 -11.07 -0.94
N ALA A 330 -40.78 -10.16 -1.08
CA ALA A 330 -41.14 -9.57 -2.37
C ALA A 330 -39.97 -8.77 -2.97
N TYR A 331 -39.28 -7.98 -2.14
CA TYR A 331 -38.06 -7.27 -2.53
C TYR A 331 -36.98 -8.20 -3.08
N TRP A 332 -36.74 -9.35 -2.43
CA TRP A 332 -35.79 -10.35 -2.90
C TRP A 332 -36.26 -11.05 -4.19
N GLN A 333 -37.54 -11.43 -4.26
CA GLN A 333 -38.09 -12.09 -5.45
C GLN A 333 -37.94 -11.21 -6.70
N TYR A 334 -38.16 -9.90 -6.58
CA TYR A 334 -37.96 -8.98 -7.69
C TYR A 334 -36.50 -8.97 -8.18
N GLY A 335 -35.52 -9.05 -7.29
CA GLY A 335 -34.11 -9.17 -7.65
C GLY A 335 -33.83 -10.40 -8.52
N VAL A 336 -34.40 -11.54 -8.13
CA VAL A 336 -34.28 -12.80 -8.87
C VAL A 336 -34.96 -12.71 -10.23
N ASP A 337 -36.22 -12.25 -10.28
CA ASP A 337 -37.01 -12.17 -11.51
C ASP A 337 -36.35 -11.22 -12.53
N ARG A 338 -35.80 -10.10 -12.04
CA ARG A 338 -35.11 -9.10 -12.86
C ARG A 338 -33.79 -9.61 -13.45
N ALA A 339 -33.09 -10.48 -12.72
CA ALA A 339 -31.81 -11.06 -13.13
C ALA A 339 -31.97 -12.26 -14.07
N GLU A 340 -33.20 -12.69 -14.41
CA GLU A 340 -33.43 -13.84 -15.30
C GLU A 340 -32.72 -13.66 -16.65
N GLY A 341 -31.86 -14.61 -16.99
CA GLY A 341 -31.08 -14.60 -18.23
C GLY A 341 -29.86 -13.67 -18.23
N LEU A 342 -29.56 -13.00 -17.12
CA LEU A 342 -28.40 -12.12 -16.94
C LEU A 342 -27.38 -12.76 -16.00
N GLU A 343 -26.09 -12.64 -16.30
CA GLU A 343 -25.05 -13.19 -15.42
C GLU A 343 -24.92 -12.37 -14.12
N THR A 344 -25.51 -12.90 -13.06
CA THR A 344 -25.65 -12.24 -11.75
C THR A 344 -25.21 -13.17 -10.63
N MET A 345 -24.42 -12.65 -9.70
CA MET A 345 -24.05 -13.33 -8.46
C MET A 345 -24.94 -12.85 -7.31
N PHE A 346 -25.45 -13.80 -6.54
CA PHE A 346 -26.40 -13.51 -5.46
C PHE A 346 -25.70 -13.51 -4.11
N THR A 347 -25.68 -12.34 -3.47
CA THR A 347 -25.28 -12.19 -2.07
C THR A 347 -26.36 -12.77 -1.18
N MET A 348 -25.99 -13.73 -0.33
CA MET A 348 -26.88 -14.44 0.58
C MET A 348 -26.81 -13.84 2.00
N SER A 349 -27.72 -14.28 2.86
CA SER A 349 -27.91 -13.79 4.23
C SER A 349 -28.49 -12.37 4.27
N MET A 350 -28.50 -11.72 5.43
CA MET A 350 -29.04 -10.38 5.63
C MET A 350 -28.27 -9.69 6.77
N ARG A 351 -27.71 -8.52 6.48
CA ARG A 351 -27.15 -7.60 7.48
C ARG A 351 -28.06 -6.39 7.67
N GLY A 352 -27.82 -5.61 8.72
CA GLY A 352 -28.56 -4.38 9.01
C GLY A 352 -28.31 -3.30 7.95
N ASN A 353 -29.31 -2.43 7.75
CA ASN A 353 -29.26 -1.36 6.76
C ASN A 353 -28.16 -0.33 7.10
N GLY A 354 -27.34 0.05 6.11
CA GLY A 354 -26.25 1.03 6.25
C GLY A 354 -25.00 0.47 6.94
N ASP A 355 -24.63 -0.75 6.57
CA ASP A 355 -23.47 -1.53 7.01
C ASP A 355 -23.41 -1.74 8.53
N LYS A 356 -24.53 -2.25 9.07
CA LYS A 356 -24.69 -2.52 10.50
C LYS A 356 -24.95 -3.99 10.74
N ALA A 357 -24.69 -4.45 11.96
CA ALA A 357 -25.21 -5.73 12.41
C ALA A 357 -26.75 -5.75 12.32
N LEU A 358 -27.31 -6.90 11.96
CA LEU A 358 -28.77 -7.09 11.92
C LEU A 358 -29.31 -7.15 13.36
N ASP A 359 -30.26 -6.26 13.67
CA ASP A 359 -30.84 -6.20 15.01
C ASP A 359 -31.60 -7.49 15.34
N GLY A 360 -31.34 -8.06 16.53
CA GLY A 360 -31.89 -9.35 16.95
C GLY A 360 -31.38 -10.58 16.19
N ALA A 361 -30.30 -10.46 15.41
CA ALA A 361 -29.73 -11.59 14.67
C ALA A 361 -29.28 -12.73 15.59
N ASN A 362 -29.58 -13.96 15.16
CA ASN A 362 -29.06 -15.20 15.73
C ASN A 362 -28.93 -16.25 14.62
N ILE A 363 -28.27 -17.36 14.92
CA ILE A 363 -28.00 -18.45 13.97
C ILE A 363 -29.29 -18.93 13.29
N GLU A 364 -30.34 -19.25 14.05
CA GLU A 364 -31.61 -19.78 13.52
C GLU A 364 -32.29 -18.80 12.55
N LEU A 365 -32.26 -17.50 12.84
CA LEU A 365 -32.81 -16.47 11.98
C LEU A 365 -32.03 -16.38 10.66
N LEU A 366 -30.70 -16.38 10.72
CA LEU A 366 -29.86 -16.32 9.52
C LEU A 366 -30.03 -17.57 8.65
N GLU A 367 -30.09 -18.76 9.24
CA GLU A 367 -30.39 -20.00 8.52
C GLU A 367 -31.78 -19.95 7.86
N THR A 368 -32.80 -19.44 8.58
CA THR A 368 -34.15 -19.26 8.04
C THR A 368 -34.19 -18.28 6.87
N ILE A 369 -33.45 -17.18 6.96
CA ILE A 369 -33.32 -16.18 5.89
C ILE A 369 -32.66 -16.81 4.67
N MET A 370 -31.52 -17.47 4.83
CA MET A 370 -30.79 -18.10 3.74
C MET A 370 -31.61 -19.20 3.07
N ALA A 371 -32.29 -20.05 3.84
CA ALA A 371 -33.18 -21.08 3.29
C ALA A 371 -34.31 -20.45 2.46
N LYS A 372 -34.90 -19.33 2.92
CA LYS A 372 -35.90 -18.62 2.14
C LYS A 372 -35.31 -18.04 0.85
N GLN A 373 -34.19 -17.33 0.94
CA GLN A 373 -33.51 -16.75 -0.22
C GLN A 373 -33.18 -17.80 -1.27
N LYS A 374 -32.59 -18.92 -0.85
CA LYS A 374 -32.25 -20.06 -1.71
C LYS A 374 -33.48 -20.62 -2.40
N SER A 375 -34.63 -20.71 -1.71
CA SER A 375 -35.90 -21.17 -2.31
C SER A 375 -36.45 -20.29 -3.44
N LEU A 376 -36.02 -19.02 -3.52
CA LEU A 376 -36.44 -18.09 -4.59
C LEU A 376 -35.57 -18.23 -5.85
N LEU A 377 -34.34 -18.75 -5.72
CA LEU A 377 -33.37 -18.84 -6.80
C LEU A 377 -33.75 -19.94 -7.81
N PRO A 378 -33.30 -19.82 -9.07
CA PRO A 378 -33.54 -20.84 -10.08
C PRO A 378 -32.81 -22.16 -9.74
N HIS A 379 -33.50 -23.28 -9.98
CA HIS A 379 -33.00 -24.62 -9.71
C HIS A 379 -32.89 -25.45 -10.99
N THR A 380 -31.88 -26.32 -11.02
CA THR A 380 -31.71 -27.42 -11.97
C THR A 380 -31.86 -28.76 -11.24
N ALA A 381 -31.71 -29.88 -11.96
CA ALA A 381 -31.66 -31.21 -11.35
C ALA A 381 -30.55 -31.38 -10.28
N ASN A 382 -29.52 -30.52 -10.33
CA ASN A 382 -28.35 -30.57 -9.45
C ASN A 382 -28.37 -29.48 -8.35
N GLY A 383 -29.48 -28.76 -8.17
CA GLY A 383 -29.60 -27.68 -7.17
C GLY A 383 -29.67 -26.28 -7.79
N VAL A 384 -29.31 -25.25 -7.02
CA VAL A 384 -29.36 -23.85 -7.46
C VAL A 384 -28.39 -23.63 -8.63
N SER A 385 -28.85 -22.94 -9.67
CA SER A 385 -28.11 -22.81 -10.94
C SER A 385 -27.33 -21.50 -11.12
N VAL A 386 -27.28 -20.67 -10.09
CA VAL A 386 -26.65 -19.34 -10.10
C VAL A 386 -25.59 -19.25 -9.01
N PRO A 387 -24.52 -18.46 -9.21
CA PRO A 387 -23.48 -18.30 -8.21
C PRO A 387 -24.01 -17.57 -6.98
N MET A 388 -23.71 -18.13 -5.80
CA MET A 388 -24.10 -17.59 -4.50
C MET A 388 -22.85 -17.36 -3.66
N MET A 389 -22.84 -16.26 -2.90
CA MET A 389 -21.78 -15.97 -1.95
C MET A 389 -22.37 -15.59 -0.59
N MET A 390 -21.65 -15.90 0.48
CA MET A 390 -21.88 -15.32 1.80
C MET A 390 -20.58 -14.73 2.33
N CYS A 391 -20.60 -13.44 2.65
CA CYS A 391 -19.43 -12.75 3.15
C CYS A 391 -19.41 -12.81 4.66
N LEU A 392 -18.33 -13.36 5.19
CA LEU A 392 -18.11 -13.54 6.61
C LEU A 392 -17.47 -12.26 7.17
N TYR A 393 -18.21 -11.15 7.06
CA TYR A 393 -17.76 -9.83 7.51
C TYR A 393 -18.07 -9.63 9.00
N THR A 394 -17.05 -9.25 9.77
CA THR A 394 -17.19 -8.86 11.19
C THR A 394 -18.03 -9.85 12.01
N GLU A 395 -19.18 -9.45 12.55
CA GLU A 395 -20.06 -10.29 13.37
C GLU A 395 -20.55 -11.57 12.66
N VAL A 396 -20.65 -11.55 11.32
CA VAL A 396 -21.08 -12.72 10.53
C VAL A 396 -20.02 -13.82 10.57
N GLN A 397 -18.73 -13.46 10.57
CA GLN A 397 -17.66 -14.41 10.87
C GLN A 397 -17.82 -14.99 12.29
N GLY A 398 -18.28 -14.17 13.24
CA GLY A 398 -18.56 -14.61 14.60
C GLY A 398 -19.63 -15.70 14.64
N TYR A 399 -20.77 -15.48 13.99
CA TYR A 399 -21.85 -16.48 13.90
C TYR A 399 -21.39 -17.78 13.24
N TYR A 400 -20.58 -17.69 12.17
CA TYR A 400 -20.00 -18.86 11.51
C TYR A 400 -19.09 -19.65 12.45
N ASN A 401 -18.20 -18.98 13.17
CA ASN A 401 -17.34 -19.62 14.17
C ASN A 401 -18.13 -20.27 15.32
N GLU A 402 -19.32 -19.74 15.64
CA GLU A 402 -20.22 -20.25 16.68
C GLU A 402 -21.17 -21.35 16.19
N GLY A 403 -21.12 -21.71 14.90
CA GLY A 403 -21.82 -22.88 14.34
C GLY A 403 -22.94 -22.57 13.35
N LEU A 404 -23.04 -21.34 12.83
CA LEU A 404 -23.94 -21.02 11.70
C LEU A 404 -23.63 -21.93 10.50
N ARG A 405 -24.63 -22.66 10.02
CA ARG A 405 -24.48 -23.55 8.87
C ARG A 405 -24.68 -22.79 7.57
N VAL A 406 -23.74 -22.99 6.64
CA VAL A 406 -23.80 -22.43 5.29
C VAL A 406 -23.71 -23.57 4.29
N ASP A 407 -24.68 -23.68 3.40
CA ASP A 407 -24.76 -24.76 2.40
C ASP A 407 -23.51 -24.79 1.50
N ASP A 408 -23.07 -25.99 1.11
CA ASP A 408 -21.80 -26.24 0.39
C ASP A 408 -21.68 -25.60 -0.99
N ASP A 409 -22.80 -25.19 -1.58
CA ASP A 409 -22.91 -24.51 -2.87
C ASP A 409 -22.86 -22.97 -2.75
N ILE A 410 -22.64 -22.43 -1.55
CA ILE A 410 -22.41 -21.01 -1.29
C ILE A 410 -20.93 -20.75 -1.02
N THR A 411 -20.32 -19.88 -1.82
CA THR A 411 -18.93 -19.45 -1.64
C THR A 411 -18.76 -18.69 -0.32
N LEU A 412 -17.77 -19.09 0.48
CA LEU A 412 -17.40 -18.36 1.69
C LEU A 412 -16.44 -17.22 1.33
N LEU A 413 -16.93 -15.98 1.38
CA LEU A 413 -16.11 -14.80 1.10
C LEU A 413 -15.53 -14.27 2.42
N TRP A 414 -14.27 -14.61 2.69
CA TRP A 414 -13.51 -14.07 3.82
C TRP A 414 -13.05 -12.66 3.54
N THR A 415 -12.68 -11.91 4.58
CA THR A 415 -12.26 -10.52 4.44
C THR A 415 -10.90 -10.27 5.07
N ASP A 416 -10.24 -9.21 4.60
CA ASP A 416 -9.27 -8.51 5.43
C ASP A 416 -9.98 -7.76 6.58
N ASP A 417 -9.19 -7.05 7.38
CA ASP A 417 -9.63 -6.27 8.51
C ASP A 417 -10.07 -4.84 8.14
N ASN A 418 -10.25 -4.57 6.84
CA ASN A 418 -10.42 -3.26 6.22
C ASN A 418 -9.14 -2.42 6.04
N PHE A 419 -7.97 -2.90 6.47
CA PHE A 419 -6.69 -2.19 6.33
C PHE A 419 -5.63 -3.03 5.60
N GLY A 420 -6.06 -4.11 4.94
CA GLY A 420 -5.20 -4.98 4.17
C GLY A 420 -4.63 -6.19 4.93
N PHE A 421 -5.09 -6.52 6.14
CA PHE A 421 -4.63 -7.71 6.87
C PHE A 421 -5.72 -8.78 6.96
N ILE A 422 -5.46 -9.97 6.41
CA ILE A 422 -6.44 -11.07 6.35
C ILE A 422 -6.87 -11.48 7.75
N ARG A 423 -8.19 -11.55 7.98
CA ARG A 423 -8.76 -11.96 9.28
C ARG A 423 -8.77 -13.46 9.47
N ARG A 424 -8.99 -14.22 8.40
CA ARG A 424 -9.18 -15.66 8.43
C ARG A 424 -8.96 -16.28 7.04
N ILE A 425 -8.38 -17.47 7.02
CA ILE A 425 -8.26 -18.33 5.82
C ILE A 425 -9.12 -19.61 5.98
N PRO A 426 -9.48 -20.34 4.93
CA PRO A 426 -10.19 -21.61 5.07
C PRO A 426 -9.46 -22.65 5.94
N THR A 427 -10.18 -23.41 6.79
CA THR A 427 -9.69 -24.67 7.38
C THR A 427 -9.50 -25.75 6.31
N ALA A 428 -8.84 -26.86 6.66
CA ALA A 428 -8.74 -28.01 5.76
C ALA A 428 -10.10 -28.57 5.33
N ASP A 429 -11.09 -28.58 6.23
CA ASP A 429 -12.45 -29.04 5.92
C ASP A 429 -13.19 -28.04 5.02
N GLU A 430 -13.03 -26.73 5.28
CA GLU A 430 -13.63 -25.67 4.48
C GLU A 430 -13.10 -25.62 3.04
N LYS A 431 -11.84 -26.01 2.82
CA LYS A 431 -11.24 -26.14 1.48
C LYS A 431 -11.93 -27.20 0.62
N ASN A 432 -12.63 -28.16 1.22
CA ASN A 432 -13.34 -29.22 0.50
C ASN A 432 -14.75 -28.83 0.04
N ARG A 433 -15.23 -27.64 0.41
CA ARG A 433 -16.57 -27.16 0.02
C ARG A 433 -16.67 -26.96 -1.48
N SER A 434 -17.80 -27.35 -2.07
CA SER A 434 -17.97 -27.36 -3.53
C SER A 434 -17.90 -25.97 -4.19
N ALA A 435 -18.36 -24.93 -3.48
CA ALA A 435 -18.31 -23.54 -3.94
C ALA A 435 -17.05 -22.78 -3.49
N GLY A 436 -16.11 -23.46 -2.82
CA GLY A 436 -14.83 -22.90 -2.41
C GLY A 436 -14.93 -21.65 -1.50
N ALA A 437 -13.87 -20.85 -1.54
CA ALA A 437 -13.75 -19.63 -0.75
C ALA A 437 -13.15 -18.49 -1.56
N GLY A 438 -13.34 -17.27 -1.07
CA GLY A 438 -12.82 -16.05 -1.66
C GLY A 438 -12.20 -15.09 -0.66
N LEU A 439 -11.80 -13.92 -1.15
CA LEU A 439 -11.28 -12.80 -0.38
C LEU A 439 -11.90 -11.45 -0.83
N TYR A 440 -12.40 -10.69 0.14
CA TYR A 440 -12.71 -9.26 0.03
C TYR A 440 -11.60 -8.44 0.70
N TYR A 441 -10.92 -7.58 -0.05
CA TYR A 441 -9.73 -6.84 0.37
C TYR A 441 -9.93 -5.32 0.17
N HIS A 442 -9.17 -4.49 0.89
CA HIS A 442 -9.33 -3.03 0.85
C HIS A 442 -8.09 -2.27 0.36
N ALA A 443 -8.31 -1.36 -0.60
CA ALA A 443 -7.41 -0.27 -0.96
C ALA A 443 -7.93 1.10 -0.51
N ASP A 444 -9.18 1.16 -0.06
CA ASP A 444 -9.91 2.33 0.48
C ASP A 444 -10.85 1.85 1.59
N TYR A 445 -11.17 2.70 2.57
CA TYR A 445 -12.11 2.35 3.64
C TYR A 445 -12.72 3.55 4.37
N VAL A 446 -14.01 3.41 4.70
CA VAL A 446 -14.77 4.29 5.59
C VAL A 446 -15.09 3.59 6.90
N GLY A 447 -14.37 3.93 7.97
CA GLY A 447 -14.61 3.36 9.30
C GLY A 447 -13.48 3.55 10.30
N PRO A 448 -13.60 2.97 11.50
CA PRO A 448 -12.60 3.07 12.55
C PRO A 448 -11.34 2.24 12.26
N PRO A 449 -10.17 2.60 12.83
CA PRO A 449 -9.91 3.78 13.68
C PRO A 449 -9.87 5.11 12.91
N ARG A 450 -9.69 5.07 11.59
CA ARG A 450 -9.69 6.24 10.70
C ARG A 450 -9.98 5.80 9.27
N SER A 451 -10.90 6.50 8.60
CA SER A 451 -11.10 6.34 7.15
C SER A 451 -9.83 6.77 6.40
N TYR A 452 -9.50 6.07 5.31
CA TYR A 452 -8.42 6.44 4.39
C TYR A 452 -8.97 6.38 2.96
N LYS A 453 -9.10 7.56 2.34
CA LYS A 453 -9.95 7.78 1.15
C LYS A 453 -9.29 8.61 0.05
N TRP A 454 -8.14 9.21 0.32
CA TRP A 454 -7.62 10.30 -0.53
C TRP A 454 -6.63 9.85 -1.60
N LEU A 455 -5.62 9.06 -1.22
CA LEU A 455 -4.51 8.65 -2.08
C LEU A 455 -4.22 7.16 -1.93
N ASN A 456 -3.43 6.62 -2.85
CA ASN A 456 -2.89 5.28 -2.70
C ASN A 456 -2.02 5.15 -1.44
N THR A 457 -2.41 4.22 -0.57
CA THR A 457 -1.70 3.84 0.66
C THR A 457 -1.37 2.35 0.72
N VAL A 458 -1.53 1.64 -0.40
CA VAL A 458 -1.28 0.21 -0.55
C VAL A 458 0.15 -0.01 -1.01
N ASN A 459 0.99 -0.54 -0.12
CA ASN A 459 2.32 -1.03 -0.45
C ASN A 459 2.21 -2.40 -1.10
N LEU A 460 2.72 -2.55 -2.33
CA LEU A 460 2.59 -3.78 -3.10
C LEU A 460 3.27 -4.99 -2.44
N VAL A 461 4.35 -4.80 -1.68
CA VAL A 461 5.01 -5.91 -0.98
C VAL A 461 4.17 -6.40 0.19
N ASN A 462 3.45 -5.50 0.88
CA ASN A 462 2.47 -5.86 1.90
C ASN A 462 1.29 -6.62 1.28
N ALA A 463 0.75 -6.09 0.18
CA ALA A 463 -0.34 -6.73 -0.55
C ALA A 463 0.06 -8.12 -1.05
N TRP A 464 1.24 -8.27 -1.65
CA TRP A 464 1.75 -9.55 -2.12
C TRP A 464 1.80 -10.59 -1.00
N GLU A 465 2.32 -10.22 0.18
CA GLU A 465 2.46 -11.16 1.30
C GLU A 465 1.09 -11.68 1.76
N GLN A 466 0.07 -10.81 1.84
CA GLN A 466 -1.29 -11.18 2.21
C GLN A 466 -2.01 -11.96 1.11
N LEU A 467 -1.91 -11.53 -0.15
CA LEU A 467 -2.52 -12.24 -1.28
C LEU A 467 -1.89 -13.62 -1.51
N ASN A 468 -0.59 -13.75 -1.28
CA ASN A 468 0.09 -15.05 -1.31
C ASN A 468 -0.44 -15.98 -0.22
N VAL A 469 -0.73 -15.49 0.99
CA VAL A 469 -1.42 -16.25 2.04
C VAL A 469 -2.79 -16.75 1.55
N ALA A 470 -3.59 -15.88 0.94
CA ALA A 470 -4.93 -16.24 0.46
C ALA A 470 -4.90 -17.28 -0.68
N PHE A 471 -4.11 -17.02 -1.73
CA PHE A 471 -4.07 -17.87 -2.92
C PHE A 471 -3.41 -19.23 -2.67
N ALA A 472 -2.42 -19.29 -1.79
CA ALA A 472 -1.83 -20.56 -1.35
C ALA A 472 -2.79 -21.39 -0.47
N ASN A 473 -3.84 -20.78 0.09
CA ASN A 473 -4.84 -21.43 0.92
C ASN A 473 -6.22 -21.57 0.24
N ASP A 474 -6.22 -21.72 -1.08
CA ASP A 474 -7.40 -22.05 -1.91
C ASP A 474 -8.56 -21.05 -1.82
N GLN A 475 -8.29 -19.78 -1.48
CA GLN A 475 -9.24 -18.69 -1.65
C GLN A 475 -9.25 -18.22 -3.11
N ARG A 476 -9.76 -19.08 -4.01
CA ARG A 476 -9.66 -18.94 -5.46
C ARG A 476 -11.00 -18.85 -6.19
N GLU A 477 -12.13 -18.93 -5.49
CA GLU A 477 -13.43 -18.80 -6.15
C GLU A 477 -13.73 -17.34 -6.48
N MET A 478 -13.46 -16.41 -5.55
CA MET A 478 -13.84 -15.01 -5.68
C MET A 478 -12.81 -14.06 -5.05
N PHE A 479 -12.43 -13.01 -5.76
CA PHE A 479 -11.62 -11.92 -5.26
C PHE A 479 -12.24 -10.57 -5.61
N VAL A 480 -12.47 -9.73 -4.60
CA VAL A 480 -13.00 -8.37 -4.77
C VAL A 480 -12.14 -7.39 -3.99
N LEU A 481 -11.75 -6.30 -4.65
CA LEU A 481 -11.00 -5.20 -4.05
C LEU A 481 -11.91 -3.97 -3.87
N ASN A 482 -12.09 -3.45 -2.65
CA ASN A 482 -12.61 -2.10 -2.46
C ASN A 482 -11.56 -1.11 -2.98
N VAL A 483 -11.93 -0.33 -3.99
CA VAL A 483 -11.03 0.64 -4.66
C VAL A 483 -11.45 2.08 -4.43
N GLY A 484 -12.42 2.32 -3.54
CA GLY A 484 -12.98 3.64 -3.32
C GLY A 484 -13.49 4.23 -4.64
N ASP A 485 -12.96 5.40 -4.96
CA ASP A 485 -13.23 6.18 -6.16
C ASP A 485 -12.58 5.64 -7.47
N LEU A 486 -11.95 4.45 -7.44
CA LEU A 486 -11.09 3.84 -8.47
C LEU A 486 -9.76 4.58 -8.68
N LYS A 487 -9.78 5.91 -8.80
CA LYS A 487 -8.57 6.74 -8.80
C LYS A 487 -8.32 7.29 -7.39
N PRO A 488 -7.07 7.36 -6.90
CA PRO A 488 -5.81 7.12 -7.61
C PRO A 488 -5.13 5.81 -7.15
N VAL A 489 -5.84 4.67 -7.17
CA VAL A 489 -5.31 3.34 -6.78
C VAL A 489 -5.11 2.42 -7.98
N GLU A 490 -4.78 2.98 -9.15
CA GLU A 490 -4.62 2.24 -10.41
C GLU A 490 -3.55 1.14 -10.32
N VAL A 491 -2.40 1.44 -9.71
CA VAL A 491 -1.29 0.49 -9.59
C VAL A 491 -1.65 -0.72 -8.71
N PRO A 492 -2.20 -0.54 -7.49
CA PRO A 492 -2.75 -1.65 -6.71
C PRO A 492 -3.82 -2.46 -7.45
N ILE A 493 -4.77 -1.82 -8.14
CA ILE A 493 -5.81 -2.53 -8.91
C ILE A 493 -5.15 -3.45 -9.95
N HIS A 494 -4.21 -2.93 -10.73
CA HIS A 494 -3.52 -3.69 -11.76
C HIS A 494 -2.75 -4.86 -11.16
N PHE A 495 -1.98 -4.61 -10.10
CA PHE A 495 -1.18 -5.63 -9.42
C PHE A 495 -2.03 -6.78 -8.89
N MET A 496 -3.11 -6.47 -8.17
CA MET A 496 -3.94 -7.49 -7.53
C MET A 496 -4.76 -8.29 -8.57
N LEU A 497 -5.25 -7.65 -9.63
CA LEU A 497 -5.97 -8.35 -10.69
C LEU A 497 -5.03 -9.21 -11.56
N ASP A 498 -3.79 -8.76 -11.79
CA ASP A 498 -2.76 -9.59 -12.42
C ASP A 498 -2.47 -10.84 -11.57
N MET A 499 -2.29 -10.70 -10.26
CA MET A 499 -2.11 -11.87 -9.38
C MET A 499 -3.33 -12.81 -9.40
N ALA A 500 -4.54 -12.26 -9.38
CA ALA A 500 -5.78 -13.04 -9.42
C ALA A 500 -6.00 -13.74 -10.77
N TYR A 501 -5.41 -13.22 -11.86
CA TYR A 501 -5.41 -13.86 -13.17
C TYR A 501 -4.32 -14.94 -13.27
N ASP A 502 -3.06 -14.58 -12.97
CA ASP A 502 -1.90 -15.47 -12.96
C ASP A 502 -0.79 -14.94 -12.01
N SER A 503 -0.56 -15.65 -10.90
CA SER A 503 0.48 -15.31 -9.93
C SER A 503 1.82 -16.03 -10.17
N SER A 504 1.99 -16.78 -11.26
CA SER A 504 3.19 -17.62 -11.49
C SER A 504 4.50 -16.83 -11.51
N ARG A 505 4.45 -15.55 -11.91
CA ARG A 505 5.61 -14.63 -11.94
C ARG A 505 5.83 -13.88 -10.63
N LEU A 506 4.98 -14.10 -9.64
CA LEU A 506 4.98 -13.42 -8.34
C LEU A 506 5.13 -14.45 -7.22
N SER A 507 6.02 -15.44 -7.41
CA SER A 507 6.27 -16.49 -6.41
C SER A 507 7.17 -16.05 -5.26
N HIS A 508 7.95 -14.97 -5.46
CA HIS A 508 8.84 -14.37 -4.46
C HIS A 508 8.57 -12.88 -4.29
N ALA A 509 8.88 -12.35 -3.11
CA ALA A 509 8.70 -10.93 -2.79
C ALA A 509 9.53 -10.02 -3.72
N SER A 510 10.71 -10.49 -4.13
CA SER A 510 11.59 -9.77 -5.06
C SER A 510 10.93 -9.55 -6.43
N ASN A 511 10.01 -10.42 -6.85
CA ASN A 511 9.30 -10.28 -8.12
C ASN A 511 8.34 -9.09 -8.14
N VAL A 512 7.89 -8.59 -6.99
CA VAL A 512 7.03 -7.41 -6.91
C VAL A 512 7.73 -6.18 -7.51
N SER A 513 9.03 -6.02 -7.24
CA SER A 513 9.81 -4.93 -7.84
C SER A 513 9.93 -5.11 -9.36
N THR A 514 10.22 -6.33 -9.83
CA THR A 514 10.28 -6.63 -11.27
C THR A 514 8.95 -6.38 -11.99
N TRP A 515 7.83 -6.72 -11.34
CA TRP A 515 6.50 -6.42 -11.88
C TRP A 515 6.29 -4.92 -12.02
N LEU A 516 6.68 -4.12 -11.02
CA LEU A 516 6.53 -2.67 -11.08
C LEU A 516 7.43 -2.00 -12.13
N ASP A 517 8.67 -2.48 -12.29
CA ASP A 517 9.57 -2.05 -13.36
C ASP A 517 8.95 -2.33 -14.74
N THR A 518 8.36 -3.52 -14.90
CA THR A 518 7.68 -3.94 -16.13
C THR A 518 6.42 -3.11 -16.38
N TRP A 519 5.62 -2.84 -15.34
CA TRP A 519 4.45 -1.98 -15.43
C TRP A 519 4.83 -0.56 -15.86
N ALA A 520 5.90 0.00 -15.28
CA ALA A 520 6.38 1.33 -15.65
C ALA A 520 6.86 1.37 -17.10
N ALA A 521 7.60 0.34 -17.55
CA ALA A 521 8.05 0.23 -18.94
C ALA A 521 6.88 0.11 -19.92
N LYS A 522 5.86 -0.71 -19.60
CA LYS A 522 4.65 -0.86 -20.43
C LYS A 522 3.80 0.42 -20.48
N THR A 523 3.79 1.18 -19.39
CA THR A 523 2.97 2.39 -19.25
C THR A 523 3.63 3.62 -19.86
N PHE A 524 4.93 3.82 -19.62
CA PHE A 524 5.66 5.04 -19.98
C PHE A 524 6.77 4.84 -21.01
N GLY A 525 7.00 3.60 -21.45
CA GLY A 525 8.17 3.25 -22.26
C GLY A 525 9.45 3.22 -21.43
N ALA A 526 10.48 2.54 -21.92
CA ALA A 526 11.74 2.45 -21.18
C ALA A 526 12.44 3.82 -21.03
N GLY A 527 12.30 4.66 -22.06
CA GLY A 527 13.01 5.94 -22.18
C GLY A 527 14.52 5.77 -22.46
N PRO A 528 15.21 6.83 -22.90
CA PRO A 528 16.63 6.77 -23.26
C PRO A 528 17.58 6.60 -22.06
N ASN A 529 17.16 6.95 -20.83
CA ASN A 529 17.97 6.86 -19.62
C ASN A 529 17.28 6.03 -18.53
N ASP A 530 16.54 5.01 -18.95
CA ASP A 530 15.77 4.13 -18.07
C ASP A 530 14.78 4.89 -17.17
N GLU A 531 14.09 5.90 -17.73
CA GLU A 531 13.10 6.72 -17.04
C GLU A 531 12.02 5.86 -16.34
N HIS A 532 11.63 4.73 -16.93
CA HIS A 532 10.72 3.76 -16.32
C HIS A 532 11.19 3.22 -14.95
N LEU A 533 12.49 3.02 -14.74
CA LEU A 533 13.00 2.54 -13.45
C LEU A 533 12.89 3.64 -12.38
N LYS A 534 13.12 4.90 -12.76
CA LYS A 534 12.90 6.04 -11.86
C LYS A 534 11.42 6.17 -11.50
N ILE A 535 10.51 5.97 -12.46
CA ILE A 535 9.07 5.95 -12.22
C ILE A 535 8.68 4.82 -11.26
N ALA A 536 9.12 3.59 -11.52
CA ALA A 536 8.87 2.46 -10.64
C ALA A 536 9.39 2.72 -9.22
N GLU A 537 10.56 3.35 -9.10
CA GLU A 537 11.10 3.73 -7.80
C GLU A 537 10.26 4.80 -7.08
N VAL A 538 9.76 5.81 -7.79
CA VAL A 538 8.86 6.82 -7.21
C VAL A 538 7.55 6.19 -6.76
N VAL A 539 6.94 5.33 -7.59
CA VAL A 539 5.68 4.65 -7.28
C VAL A 539 5.82 3.72 -6.09
N ARG A 540 6.89 2.91 -6.04
CA ARG A 540 7.22 2.09 -4.87
C ARG A 540 7.48 2.96 -3.63
N GLY A 541 8.15 4.09 -3.82
CA GLY A 541 8.51 5.02 -2.75
C GLY A 541 7.28 5.64 -2.08
N TYR A 542 6.41 6.32 -2.84
CA TYR A 542 5.26 6.99 -2.23
C TYR A 542 4.27 5.98 -1.66
N SER A 543 4.07 4.82 -2.30
CA SER A 543 3.14 3.80 -1.80
C SER A 543 3.61 3.21 -0.47
N TRP A 544 4.92 2.95 -0.34
CA TRP A 544 5.52 2.57 0.93
C TRP A 544 5.40 3.67 1.99
N LEU A 545 5.82 4.89 1.69
CA LEU A 545 5.80 6.00 2.65
C LEU A 545 4.38 6.34 3.13
N ASN A 546 3.38 6.31 2.24
CA ASN A 546 1.96 6.46 2.61
C ASN A 546 1.41 5.26 3.39
N SER A 547 1.97 4.06 3.20
CA SER A 547 1.57 2.89 3.97
C SER A 547 2.12 2.90 5.40
N ARG A 548 3.23 3.63 5.66
CA ARG A 548 3.81 3.74 7.02
C ARG A 548 2.79 4.25 8.01
N ILE A 549 2.17 5.39 7.68
CA ILE A 549 1.05 6.00 8.38
C ILE A 549 0.16 6.57 7.28
N LYS A 550 -1.12 6.16 7.25
CA LYS A 550 -2.09 6.65 6.25
C LYS A 550 -2.15 8.19 6.30
N PRO A 551 -2.25 8.91 5.18
CA PRO A 551 -2.26 10.38 5.16
C PRO A 551 -3.21 11.01 6.19
N GLU A 552 -4.44 10.49 6.31
CA GLU A 552 -5.47 10.97 7.22
C GLU A 552 -5.19 10.71 8.72
N LEU A 553 -4.19 9.87 9.03
CA LEU A 553 -3.68 9.59 10.37
C LEU A 553 -2.44 10.45 10.73
N VAL A 554 -1.76 11.03 9.74
CA VAL A 554 -0.60 11.90 9.98
C VAL A 554 -1.05 13.15 10.74
N ASN A 555 -0.31 13.51 11.78
CA ASN A 555 -0.57 14.69 12.60
C ASN A 555 0.75 15.31 13.10
N ALA A 556 0.63 16.41 13.86
CA ALA A 556 1.76 17.20 14.34
C ALA A 556 2.73 16.46 15.28
N THR A 557 2.32 15.30 15.82
CA THR A 557 3.13 14.47 16.71
C THR A 557 3.51 13.12 16.11
N THR A 558 3.10 12.84 14.86
CA THR A 558 3.42 11.57 14.18
C THR A 558 4.91 11.41 14.00
N TRP A 559 5.63 12.45 13.57
CA TRP A 559 7.09 12.39 13.42
C TRP A 559 7.73 13.24 14.50
N SER A 560 8.59 12.63 15.31
CA SER A 560 9.28 13.32 16.38
C SER A 560 10.19 14.40 15.80
N VAL A 561 9.99 15.64 16.27
CA VAL A 561 10.84 16.79 15.95
C VAL A 561 11.95 17.01 17.00
N VAL A 562 12.05 16.11 18.00
CA VAL A 562 13.03 16.22 19.10
C VAL A 562 13.92 14.99 19.24
N ASN A 563 13.46 13.80 18.84
CA ASN A 563 14.18 12.55 19.04
C ASN A 563 14.63 11.96 17.70
N HIS A 564 15.88 11.50 17.66
CA HIS A 564 16.45 10.67 16.60
C HIS A 564 16.44 11.26 15.18
N ALA A 565 16.27 12.59 15.06
CA ALA A 565 16.06 13.26 13.78
C ALA A 565 14.96 12.57 12.92
N GLU A 566 13.89 12.08 13.58
CA GLU A 566 12.86 11.26 12.92
C GLU A 566 12.12 12.05 11.85
N ALA A 567 11.66 13.27 12.17
CA ALA A 567 11.02 14.16 11.21
C ALA A 567 11.94 14.47 10.01
N GLU A 568 13.21 14.78 10.26
CA GLU A 568 14.19 15.06 9.20
C GLU A 568 14.42 13.83 8.31
N SER A 569 14.48 12.64 8.91
CA SER A 569 14.69 11.39 8.17
C SER A 569 13.50 11.04 7.29
N VAL A 570 12.27 11.26 7.76
CA VAL A 570 11.05 11.06 6.96
C VAL A 570 10.96 12.09 5.84
N LEU A 571 11.22 13.37 6.12
CA LEU A 571 11.20 14.41 5.08
C LEU A 571 12.29 14.19 4.03
N ALA A 572 13.46 13.69 4.41
CA ALA A 572 14.53 13.36 3.46
C ALA A 572 14.12 12.26 2.47
N GLU A 573 13.33 11.27 2.89
CA GLU A 573 12.78 10.26 1.97
C GLU A 573 11.80 10.88 0.98
N TRP A 574 10.96 11.83 1.42
CA TRP A 574 10.07 12.58 0.52
C TRP A 574 10.86 13.49 -0.44
N ASP A 575 11.87 14.21 0.05
CA ASP A 575 12.76 15.07 -0.76
C ASP A 575 13.43 14.25 -1.88
N ARG A 576 13.86 13.02 -1.55
CA ARG A 576 14.48 12.09 -2.52
C ARG A 576 13.51 11.71 -3.64
N LEU A 577 12.23 11.49 -3.32
CA LEU A 577 11.21 11.18 -4.34
C LEU A 577 10.84 12.41 -5.16
N GLU A 578 10.67 13.57 -4.55
CA GLU A 578 10.39 14.82 -5.27
C GLU A 578 11.54 15.23 -6.19
N THR A 579 12.79 14.98 -5.78
CA THR A 579 13.96 15.18 -6.64
C THR A 579 13.85 14.31 -7.90
N LYS A 580 13.49 13.03 -7.77
CA LYS A 580 13.27 12.14 -8.92
C LYS A 580 12.09 12.58 -9.79
N VAL A 581 11.01 13.04 -9.18
CA VAL A 581 9.88 13.63 -9.93
C VAL A 581 10.36 14.83 -10.74
N SER A 582 11.13 15.74 -10.12
CA SER A 582 11.70 16.92 -10.79
C SER A 582 12.68 16.55 -11.91
N GLU A 583 13.44 15.46 -11.77
CA GLU A 583 14.29 14.92 -12.84
C GLU A 583 13.48 14.34 -14.02
N LEU A 584 12.28 13.81 -13.75
CA LEU A 584 11.40 13.21 -14.75
C LEU A 584 10.50 14.24 -15.45
N GLU A 585 10.18 15.35 -14.79
CA GLU A 585 9.29 16.39 -15.34
C GLU A 585 9.73 16.86 -16.74
N PRO A 586 11.01 17.21 -17.02
CA PRO A 586 11.43 17.64 -18.35
C PRO A 586 11.21 16.60 -19.45
N TYR A 587 11.23 15.30 -19.11
CA TYR A 587 10.99 14.23 -20.08
C TYR A 587 9.51 14.17 -20.51
N PHE A 588 8.58 14.46 -19.60
CA PHE A 588 7.14 14.36 -19.86
C PHE A 588 6.45 15.69 -20.19
N ARG A 589 7.01 16.83 -19.79
CA ARG A 589 6.32 18.14 -19.79
C ARG A 589 5.66 18.53 -21.11
N ASP A 590 6.33 18.20 -22.22
CA ASP A 590 5.90 18.56 -23.57
C ASP A 590 5.40 17.34 -24.38
N GLY A 591 5.29 16.17 -23.74
CA GLY A 591 4.88 14.93 -24.37
C GLY A 591 3.42 14.54 -24.09
N ASP A 592 2.88 13.64 -24.91
CA ASP A 592 1.50 13.16 -24.81
C ASP A 592 1.19 12.42 -23.48
N ASN A 593 2.21 12.02 -22.74
CA ASN A 593 2.10 11.31 -21.46
C ASN A 593 2.25 12.21 -20.22
N TRP A 594 2.25 13.56 -20.36
CA TRP A 594 2.27 14.47 -19.22
C TRP A 594 1.15 14.18 -18.21
N ASP A 595 -0.10 14.06 -18.68
CA ASP A 595 -1.24 13.85 -17.80
C ASP A 595 -1.14 12.52 -17.05
N ALA A 596 -0.71 11.45 -17.73
CA ALA A 596 -0.48 10.13 -17.14
C ALA A 596 0.63 10.16 -16.08
N PHE A 597 1.76 10.80 -16.39
CA PHE A 597 2.88 10.97 -15.46
C PHE A 597 2.45 11.78 -14.23
N PHE A 598 1.77 12.91 -14.44
CA PHE A 598 1.37 13.76 -13.34
C PHE A 598 0.41 13.03 -12.39
N GLN A 599 -0.61 12.34 -12.92
CA GLN A 599 -1.62 11.70 -12.07
C GLN A 599 -1.14 10.41 -11.39
N LEU A 600 -0.27 9.61 -12.02
CA LEU A 600 0.18 8.31 -11.48
C LEU A 600 1.48 8.40 -10.66
N VAL A 601 2.27 9.45 -10.87
CA VAL A 601 3.65 9.55 -10.34
C VAL A 601 3.86 10.85 -9.56
N ALA A 602 3.69 12.01 -10.21
CA ALA A 602 4.06 13.30 -9.61
C ALA A 602 3.10 13.70 -8.47
N TYR A 603 1.80 13.71 -8.72
CA TYR A 603 0.80 14.21 -7.78
C TYR A 603 0.77 13.44 -6.45
N PRO A 604 0.69 12.08 -6.42
CA PRO A 604 0.70 11.35 -5.15
C PRO A 604 1.97 11.61 -4.33
N THR A 605 3.11 11.80 -5.00
CA THR A 605 4.39 12.13 -4.36
C THR A 605 4.38 13.54 -3.76
N LEU A 606 4.04 14.54 -4.57
CA LEU A 606 4.06 15.96 -4.17
C LEU A 606 3.01 16.26 -3.08
N ALA A 607 1.81 15.67 -3.19
CA ALA A 607 0.72 15.88 -2.25
C ALA A 607 1.05 15.28 -0.86
N SER A 608 1.52 14.03 -0.81
CA SER A 608 1.93 13.39 0.44
C SER A 608 3.17 14.03 1.07
N ALA A 609 4.16 14.44 0.28
CA ALA A 609 5.32 15.17 0.77
C ALA A 609 4.90 16.51 1.40
N ASN A 610 4.02 17.27 0.73
CA ASN A 610 3.46 18.51 1.25
C ASN A 610 2.68 18.32 2.56
N LEU A 611 1.84 17.28 2.66
CA LEU A 611 1.09 16.96 3.89
C LEU A 611 2.03 16.68 5.07
N ASN A 612 3.08 15.89 4.85
CA ASN A 612 4.06 15.59 5.89
C ASN A 612 4.82 16.85 6.33
N ARG A 613 5.24 17.71 5.39
CA ARG A 613 5.85 19.01 5.72
C ARG A 613 4.92 19.92 6.49
N MET A 614 3.65 19.97 6.11
CA MET A 614 2.63 20.73 6.84
C MET A 614 2.56 20.28 8.30
N HIS A 615 2.44 18.98 8.56
CA HIS A 615 2.33 18.47 9.93
C HIS A 615 3.63 18.59 10.72
N VAL A 616 4.80 18.42 10.10
CA VAL A 616 6.09 18.71 10.75
C VAL A 616 6.21 20.20 11.08
N ALA A 617 5.79 21.11 10.19
CA ALA A 617 5.77 22.54 10.46
C ALA A 617 4.83 22.89 11.64
N VAL A 618 3.65 22.26 11.72
CA VAL A 618 2.75 22.40 12.89
C VAL A 618 3.42 21.85 14.16
N GLY A 619 4.10 20.70 14.10
CA GLY A 619 4.83 20.13 15.23
C GLY A 619 5.94 21.05 15.73
N ARG A 620 6.74 21.62 14.82
CA ARG A 620 7.77 22.61 15.13
C ARG A 620 7.19 23.92 15.66
N ASN A 621 6.07 24.38 15.11
CA ASN A 621 5.35 25.55 15.61
C ASN A 621 4.89 25.34 17.08
N ASN A 622 4.25 24.22 17.37
CA ASN A 622 3.78 23.90 18.71
C ASN A 622 4.94 23.79 19.70
N LEU A 623 6.04 23.12 19.31
CA LEU A 623 7.24 23.03 20.13
C LEU A 623 7.83 24.43 20.40
N ALA A 624 8.12 25.20 19.35
CA ALA A 624 8.66 26.55 19.45
C ALA A 624 7.79 27.47 20.32
N GLY A 625 6.45 27.35 20.21
CA GLY A 625 5.51 28.09 21.05
C GLY A 625 5.65 27.76 22.54
N THR A 626 5.73 26.48 22.90
CA THR A 626 5.98 26.06 24.30
C THR A 626 7.38 26.43 24.79
N GLN A 627 8.32 26.61 23.87
CA GLN A 627 9.68 27.06 24.14
C GLN A 627 9.81 28.59 24.17
N ALA A 628 8.73 29.36 23.97
CA ALA A 628 8.76 30.82 23.85
C ALA A 628 9.80 31.30 22.83
N LYS A 629 9.89 30.61 21.69
CA LYS A 629 10.74 30.99 20.56
C LYS A 629 9.90 31.70 19.52
N ASN A 630 10.38 32.84 19.05
CA ASN A 630 9.73 33.58 17.97
C ASN A 630 9.60 32.76 16.67
N SER A 631 10.47 31.76 16.47
CA SER A 631 10.37 30.83 15.33
C SER A 631 9.05 30.09 15.20
N ALA A 632 8.22 30.07 16.26
CA ALA A 632 6.84 29.64 16.15
C ALA A 632 6.09 30.36 15.01
N ASN A 633 6.27 31.67 14.86
CA ASN A 633 5.60 32.47 13.82
C ASN A 633 6.00 32.05 12.40
N HIS A 634 7.29 31.77 12.17
CA HIS A 634 7.78 31.23 10.91
C HIS A 634 7.14 29.89 10.58
N TRP A 635 7.17 28.95 11.53
CA TRP A 635 6.57 27.63 11.33
C TRP A 635 5.05 27.69 11.11
N ALA A 636 4.38 28.66 11.73
CA ALA A 636 2.96 28.91 11.49
C ALA A 636 2.71 29.49 10.09
N ALA A 637 3.59 30.34 9.55
CA ALA A 637 3.52 30.79 8.17
C ALA A 637 3.72 29.62 7.19
N ARG A 638 4.73 28.78 7.41
CA ARG A 638 5.01 27.57 6.61
C ARG A 638 3.84 26.60 6.60
N ALA A 639 3.20 26.36 7.75
CA ALA A 639 2.00 25.52 7.82
C ALA A 639 0.86 26.06 6.93
N ARG A 640 0.66 27.40 6.89
CA ARG A 640 -0.33 28.02 6.00
C ARG A 640 0.06 27.94 4.53
N GLU A 641 1.34 28.09 4.19
CA GLU A 641 1.85 27.93 2.83
C GLU A 641 1.61 26.50 2.33
N HIS A 642 1.86 25.49 3.16
CA HIS A 642 1.60 24.09 2.81
C HIS A 642 0.10 23.80 2.65
N LEU A 643 -0.78 24.41 3.46
CA LEU A 643 -2.23 24.32 3.24
C LEU A 643 -2.64 24.93 1.89
N ALA A 644 -2.07 26.08 1.52
CA ALA A 644 -2.34 26.70 0.22
C ALA A 644 -1.81 25.84 -0.93
N ARG A 645 -0.61 25.26 -0.78
CA ARG A 645 0.01 24.38 -1.76
C ARG A 645 -0.80 23.11 -2.01
N ASP A 646 -1.43 22.55 -0.98
CA ASP A 646 -2.35 21.41 -1.13
C ASP A 646 -3.51 21.74 -2.09
N ALA A 647 -4.13 22.92 -1.91
CA ALA A 647 -5.19 23.39 -2.79
C ALA A 647 -4.70 23.63 -4.23
N GLU A 648 -3.48 24.15 -4.41
CA GLU A 648 -2.86 24.30 -5.74
C GLU A 648 -2.64 22.96 -6.44
N LEU A 649 -2.08 21.97 -5.73
CA LEU A 649 -1.86 20.62 -6.25
C LEU A 649 -3.19 19.98 -6.65
N THR A 650 -4.20 20.08 -5.79
CA THR A 650 -5.56 19.61 -6.06
C THR A 650 -6.13 20.24 -7.33
N SER A 651 -5.99 21.57 -7.49
CA SER A 651 -6.43 22.29 -8.67
C SER A 651 -5.66 21.88 -9.94
N ALA A 652 -4.36 21.61 -9.83
CA ALA A 652 -3.55 21.13 -10.94
C ALA A 652 -4.02 19.76 -11.42
N TYR A 653 -4.30 18.82 -10.48
CA TYR A 653 -4.88 17.52 -10.82
C TYR A 653 -6.24 17.65 -11.50
N HIS A 654 -7.13 18.50 -10.98
CA HIS A 654 -8.46 18.73 -11.55
C HIS A 654 -8.42 19.39 -12.94
N SER A 655 -7.27 19.95 -13.36
CA SER A 655 -7.10 20.60 -14.66
C SER A 655 -6.59 19.66 -15.77
N LEU A 656 -6.07 18.47 -15.41
CA LEU A 656 -5.57 17.48 -16.37
C LEU A 656 -6.62 17.08 -17.41
N GLY A 657 -6.18 16.78 -18.63
CA GLY A 657 -7.07 16.35 -19.72
C GLY A 657 -8.16 17.37 -20.05
N ASN A 658 -7.87 18.67 -19.93
CA ASN A 658 -8.87 19.75 -20.03
C ASN A 658 -10.02 19.61 -19.02
N GLY A 659 -9.70 19.24 -17.78
CA GLY A 659 -10.69 19.06 -16.72
C GLY A 659 -11.33 17.68 -16.69
N LYS A 660 -10.78 16.69 -17.40
CA LYS A 660 -11.29 15.31 -17.42
C LYS A 660 -11.39 14.68 -16.02
N TRP A 661 -10.51 15.07 -15.10
CA TRP A 661 -10.45 14.51 -13.73
C TRP A 661 -10.89 15.48 -12.65
N LYS A 662 -11.68 16.49 -13.02
CA LYS A 662 -12.26 17.41 -12.05
C LYS A 662 -13.05 16.63 -10.99
N HIS A 663 -12.87 17.01 -9.71
CA HIS A 663 -13.44 16.37 -8.51
C HIS A 663 -12.72 15.13 -7.96
N MET A 664 -11.88 14.43 -8.73
CA MET A 664 -11.25 13.18 -8.25
C MET A 664 -10.35 13.37 -7.02
N MET A 665 -9.81 14.57 -6.81
CA MET A 665 -9.04 14.94 -5.60
C MET A 665 -9.83 15.85 -4.64
N SER A 666 -11.16 15.71 -4.55
CA SER A 666 -12.01 16.55 -3.70
C SER A 666 -12.24 16.02 -2.28
N GLN A 667 -11.71 14.84 -1.96
CA GLN A 667 -11.81 14.21 -0.64
C GLN A 667 -11.10 15.06 0.43
N PRO A 668 -11.80 15.51 1.49
CA PRO A 668 -11.15 16.13 2.64
C PRO A 668 -10.27 15.13 3.39
N HIS A 669 -9.05 15.54 3.71
CA HIS A 669 -8.00 14.66 4.25
C HIS A 669 -7.18 15.32 5.37
N MET A 670 -7.51 16.56 5.76
CA MET A 670 -6.84 17.29 6.85
C MET A 670 -7.82 17.73 7.95
N GLY A 671 -7.56 17.32 9.20
CA GLY A 671 -8.31 17.79 10.39
C GLY A 671 -9.35 16.82 10.94
N SER A 672 -9.27 15.53 10.60
CA SER A 672 -10.18 14.49 11.11
C SER A 672 -10.24 14.46 12.66
N GLN A 673 -11.44 14.63 13.24
CA GLN A 673 -11.64 14.67 14.71
C GLN A 673 -11.91 13.30 15.34
N TYR A 674 -12.47 12.37 14.56
CA TYR A 674 -12.78 11.00 14.93
C TYR A 674 -12.56 10.12 13.70
N TRP A 675 -13.07 8.89 13.68
CA TRP A 675 -12.81 7.97 12.57
C TRP A 675 -13.16 8.53 11.18
N GLN A 676 -14.17 9.40 11.05
CA GLN A 676 -14.61 9.92 9.76
C GLN A 676 -13.82 11.13 9.25
N GLN A 677 -13.89 11.38 7.92
CA GLN A 677 -13.34 12.58 7.31
C GLN A 677 -13.95 13.89 7.88
N PRO A 678 -13.20 15.01 7.87
CA PRO A 678 -13.76 16.32 8.13
C PRO A 678 -14.63 16.78 6.96
N MET A 679 -15.48 17.78 7.19
CA MET A 679 -16.33 18.33 6.11
C MET A 679 -15.57 19.28 5.17
N ARG A 680 -14.35 19.69 5.55
CA ARG A 680 -13.41 20.48 4.76
C ARG A 680 -12.01 20.33 5.34
N ASN A 681 -10.99 20.54 4.51
CA ASN A 681 -9.60 20.59 4.99
C ASN A 681 -9.40 21.74 5.98
N MET A 682 -8.72 21.48 7.08
CA MET A 682 -8.34 22.50 8.07
C MET A 682 -6.98 22.21 8.69
N LEU A 683 -6.25 23.29 8.98
CA LEU A 683 -5.03 23.22 9.78
C LEU A 683 -5.35 22.93 11.26
N PRO A 684 -4.47 22.18 11.95
CA PRO A 684 -4.49 22.15 13.41
C PRO A 684 -4.23 23.56 14.01
N PRO A 685 -4.53 23.77 15.31
CA PRO A 685 -4.20 25.01 16.00
C PRO A 685 -2.70 25.35 15.88
N LEU A 686 -2.40 26.63 15.69
CA LEU A 686 -1.04 27.17 15.58
C LEU A 686 -0.75 28.13 16.73
N ALA A 687 0.43 28.05 17.31
CA ALA A 687 0.97 29.05 18.23
C ALA A 687 1.45 30.30 17.48
N TYR A 688 1.29 31.47 18.10
CA TYR A 688 1.83 32.75 17.62
C TYR A 688 2.46 33.49 18.79
N MET A 689 3.71 33.91 18.64
CA MET A 689 4.41 34.75 19.61
C MET A 689 4.08 36.21 19.35
N HIS A 690 3.66 36.92 20.40
CA HIS A 690 3.49 38.36 20.35
C HIS A 690 4.87 39.04 20.36
N LEU A 691 5.08 39.98 19.44
CA LEU A 691 6.32 40.75 19.34
C LEU A 691 5.95 42.22 19.53
N ASP A 692 6.44 42.83 20.61
CA ASP A 692 6.29 44.25 20.92
C ASP A 692 7.69 44.85 21.14
N ASP A 693 8.00 45.94 20.45
CA ASP A 693 9.28 46.64 20.52
C ASP A 693 9.32 47.73 21.62
N THR A 694 8.16 48.06 22.22
CA THR A 694 8.01 49.11 23.23
C THR A 694 8.25 48.63 24.66
N TRP A 695 7.99 47.36 24.94
CA TRP A 695 8.29 46.67 26.20
C TRP A 695 8.55 45.20 25.92
N ALA A 696 9.52 44.58 26.60
CA ALA A 696 9.75 43.15 26.47
C ALA A 696 8.61 42.39 27.17
N ASP A 697 7.60 41.99 26.40
CA ASP A 697 6.47 41.16 26.85
C ASP A 697 6.92 39.71 27.10
N THR A 698 7.84 39.54 28.06
CA THR A 698 8.46 38.26 28.33
C THR A 698 8.79 38.08 29.81
N ALA A 699 8.55 36.86 30.31
CA ALA A 699 9.02 36.40 31.63
C ALA A 699 10.45 35.83 31.58
N LEU A 700 11.14 35.99 30.44
CA LEU A 700 12.52 35.56 30.24
C LEU A 700 13.49 36.64 30.72
N GLY A 701 14.60 36.25 31.36
CA GLY A 701 15.65 37.22 31.75
C GLY A 701 16.67 37.52 30.64
N SER A 702 16.49 36.97 29.44
CA SER A 702 17.34 37.13 28.25
C SER A 702 16.51 36.89 26.98
N ASN A 703 16.85 37.59 25.89
CA ASN A 703 16.22 37.42 24.58
C ASN A 703 16.72 36.19 23.79
N LEU A 704 17.73 35.48 24.30
CA LEU A 704 18.23 34.22 23.74
C LEU A 704 17.31 33.05 24.15
N ARG A 705 17.02 32.12 23.24
CA ARG A 705 16.42 30.82 23.55
C ARG A 705 17.15 29.68 22.85
N VAL A 706 17.49 28.64 23.61
CA VAL A 706 18.29 27.49 23.20
C VAL A 706 17.53 26.21 23.53
N GLY A 707 17.19 25.43 22.51
CA GLY A 707 16.73 24.04 22.64
C GLY A 707 17.82 23.05 22.23
N VAL A 708 17.68 21.78 22.61
CA VAL A 708 18.64 20.72 22.28
C VAL A 708 17.92 19.45 21.85
N ASP A 709 18.52 18.66 20.96
CA ASP A 709 17.99 17.34 20.61
C ASP A 709 17.81 16.46 21.86
N GLY A 710 16.79 15.62 21.87
CA GLY A 710 16.42 14.77 23.00
C GLY A 710 15.64 15.47 24.11
N SER A 711 15.33 16.76 23.98
CA SER A 711 14.54 17.52 24.94
C SER A 711 13.50 18.40 24.28
N MET A 712 12.31 18.49 24.90
CA MET A 712 11.30 19.49 24.54
C MET A 712 11.56 20.84 25.25
N GLY A 713 12.53 20.90 26.15
CA GLY A 713 12.88 22.07 26.94
C GLY A 713 13.59 23.18 26.16
N ALA A 714 13.69 24.36 26.77
CA ALA A 714 14.47 25.47 26.26
C ALA A 714 15.01 26.38 27.38
N TRP A 715 16.24 26.87 27.17
CA TRP A 715 17.04 27.64 28.11
C TRP A 715 17.43 29.01 27.53
N PRO A 716 17.74 30.02 28.36
CA PRO A 716 17.51 30.12 29.80
C PRO A 716 16.03 30.35 30.13
N GLY A 717 15.55 29.87 31.28
CA GLY A 717 14.18 30.05 31.75
C GLY A 717 13.54 28.75 32.26
N ASP A 718 12.40 28.88 32.92
CA ASP A 718 11.68 27.74 33.48
C ASP A 718 10.79 27.09 32.41
N ASN A 719 10.88 25.77 32.30
CA ASN A 719 10.07 24.95 31.42
C ASN A 719 10.01 23.54 32.01
N GLN A 720 8.81 22.94 32.04
CA GLN A 720 8.58 21.61 32.63
C GLN A 720 9.42 20.48 32.00
N TYR A 721 9.97 20.69 30.80
CA TYR A 721 10.81 19.73 30.10
C TYR A 721 12.31 19.97 30.30
N ASN A 722 12.71 21.03 31.02
CA ASN A 722 14.12 21.29 31.31
C ASN A 722 14.67 20.32 32.38
N CYS A 723 13.86 20.00 33.39
CA CYS A 723 14.17 19.05 34.46
C CYS A 723 12.89 18.69 35.25
N PRO A 724 12.89 17.63 36.11
CA PRO A 724 11.71 17.20 36.85
C PRO A 724 11.04 18.28 37.73
N ASP A 725 11.83 19.21 38.28
CA ASP A 725 11.31 20.29 39.13
C ASP A 725 10.71 21.44 38.31
N GLY A 726 11.04 21.55 37.02
CA GLY A 726 10.52 22.58 36.09
C GLY A 726 11.07 24.00 36.28
N TYR A 727 11.86 24.26 37.34
CA TYR A 727 12.51 25.54 37.62
C TYR A 727 13.92 25.34 38.20
N ASN A 728 14.77 26.37 38.12
CA ASN A 728 16.19 26.30 38.54
C ASN A 728 16.95 25.11 37.92
N CYS A 729 16.57 24.70 36.71
CA CYS A 729 17.13 23.53 36.06
C CYS A 729 18.62 23.76 35.68
N PRO A 730 19.43 22.70 35.66
CA PRO A 730 20.80 22.78 35.16
C PRO A 730 20.83 23.12 33.68
N ASP A 731 22.04 23.46 33.22
CA ASP A 731 22.36 23.59 31.80
C ASP A 731 22.01 22.30 31.03
N PRO A 732 21.57 22.41 29.75
CA PRO A 732 21.08 21.27 28.99
C PRO A 732 22.19 20.26 28.64
N THR A 733 21.80 18.99 28.60
CA THR A 733 22.66 17.88 28.16
C THR A 733 22.06 17.20 26.94
N LEU A 734 22.87 17.04 25.89
CA LEU A 734 22.51 16.26 24.72
C LEU A 734 22.60 14.75 25.00
N PRO A 735 21.78 13.91 24.34
CA PRO A 735 21.90 12.46 24.44
C PRO A 735 23.32 12.00 24.12
N ALA A 736 23.88 11.13 24.95
CA ALA A 736 25.23 10.63 24.75
C ALA A 736 25.37 9.85 23.42
N LEU A 737 26.59 9.72 22.93
CA LEU A 737 26.91 9.01 21.68
C LEU A 737 27.98 7.94 21.89
N THR A 738 27.89 6.85 21.13
CA THR A 738 29.05 6.01 20.80
C THR A 738 29.34 6.10 19.30
N ARG A 739 30.50 5.58 18.86
CA ARG A 739 30.78 5.37 17.42
C ARG A 739 29.70 4.54 16.72
N TYR A 740 28.95 3.77 17.50
CA TYR A 740 27.97 2.81 17.02
C TYR A 740 26.51 3.22 17.24
N SER A 741 26.24 4.38 17.86
CA SER A 741 24.87 4.90 17.95
C SER A 741 24.25 5.03 16.56
N GLY A 742 23.01 4.55 16.42
CA GLY A 742 22.29 4.56 15.14
C GLY A 742 22.07 5.96 14.57
N ASP A 743 21.83 6.93 15.44
CA ASP A 743 21.80 8.35 15.11
C ASP A 743 23.02 9.08 15.70
N GLN A 744 23.89 9.57 14.80
CA GLN A 744 25.09 10.34 15.13
C GLN A 744 24.87 11.86 15.15
N ARG A 745 23.68 12.35 14.76
CA ARG A 745 23.39 13.78 14.68
C ARG A 745 23.13 14.34 16.06
N ARG A 746 23.65 15.53 16.33
CA ARG A 746 23.29 16.32 17.52
C ARG A 746 23.20 17.77 17.12
N SER A 747 22.06 18.38 17.42
CA SER A 747 21.78 19.77 17.09
C SER A 747 21.36 20.56 18.33
N ILE A 748 21.77 21.82 18.33
CA ILE A 748 21.35 22.85 19.28
C ILE A 748 20.59 23.90 18.47
N TRP A 749 19.41 24.28 18.94
CA TRP A 749 18.48 25.14 18.23
C TRP A 749 18.41 26.51 18.91
N VAL A 750 18.92 27.55 18.24
CA VAL A 750 19.03 28.90 18.80
C VAL A 750 18.03 29.84 18.13
N SER A 751 17.19 30.51 18.90
CA SER A 751 16.20 31.48 18.41
C SER A 751 16.06 32.68 19.38
N ALA A 752 15.35 33.71 18.94
CA ALA A 752 14.94 34.84 19.77
C ALA A 752 13.73 34.48 20.63
N GLY A 753 13.65 35.05 21.83
CA GLY A 753 12.49 34.95 22.73
C GLY A 753 11.71 36.25 22.94
N ASP A 754 12.13 37.35 22.31
CA ASP A 754 11.45 38.65 22.31
C ASP A 754 11.80 39.46 21.04
N ALA A 755 11.41 40.74 20.98
CA ALA A 755 11.66 41.62 19.83
C ALA A 755 13.08 42.26 19.81
N GLN A 756 13.89 42.07 20.85
CA GLN A 756 15.18 42.74 21.00
C GLN A 756 16.29 42.07 20.19
N LYS A 757 17.23 42.88 19.70
CA LYS A 757 18.39 42.40 18.94
C LYS A 757 19.32 41.58 19.81
N PHE A 758 19.89 40.51 19.28
CA PHE A 758 21.08 39.89 19.88
C PHE A 758 22.03 39.35 18.82
N ALA A 759 23.25 39.05 19.25
CA ALA A 759 24.21 38.33 18.47
C ALA A 759 24.80 37.21 19.32
N PHE A 760 25.05 36.05 18.73
CA PHE A 760 25.61 34.92 19.44
C PHE A 760 26.75 34.25 18.66
N SER A 761 27.64 33.60 19.39
CA SER A 761 28.62 32.66 18.86
C SER A 761 28.43 31.29 19.51
N ALA A 762 28.74 30.24 18.76
CA ALA A 762 28.76 28.87 19.25
C ALA A 762 30.20 28.35 19.15
N THR A 763 30.80 28.04 20.29
CA THR A 763 32.18 27.52 20.37
C THR A 763 32.24 26.29 21.26
N THR A 764 33.31 25.50 21.14
CA THR A 764 33.52 24.29 21.95
C THR A 764 34.90 24.31 22.60
N ASN A 765 35.03 23.70 23.78
CA ASN A 765 36.33 23.50 24.42
C ASN A 765 37.07 22.23 23.92
N ALA A 766 36.43 21.41 23.10
CA ALA A 766 36.96 20.13 22.68
C ALA A 766 37.43 20.16 21.22
N SER A 767 38.67 19.76 20.97
CA SER A 767 39.23 19.67 19.60
C SER A 767 38.62 18.55 18.75
N TRP A 768 37.99 17.54 19.39
CA TRP A 768 37.34 16.43 18.72
C TRP A 768 35.88 16.70 18.34
N LEU A 769 35.32 17.85 18.75
CA LEU A 769 33.94 18.22 18.44
C LEU A 769 33.94 19.36 17.40
N GLY A 770 33.37 19.11 16.23
CA GLY A 770 33.09 20.13 15.23
C GLY A 770 31.78 20.84 15.54
N VAL A 771 31.76 22.16 15.34
CA VAL A 771 30.57 23.01 15.47
C VAL A 771 30.34 23.72 14.15
N ALA A 772 29.22 23.39 13.50
CA ALA A 772 28.75 24.05 12.28
C ALA A 772 27.40 24.72 12.55
N HIS A 773 26.99 25.63 11.69
CA HIS A 773 25.74 26.35 11.88
C HIS A 773 25.08 26.70 10.54
N ARG A 774 23.75 26.67 10.51
CA ARG A 774 22.93 27.09 9.38
C ARG A 774 21.59 27.67 9.84
N LEU A 775 20.98 28.52 9.02
CA LEU A 775 19.58 28.90 9.23
C LEU A 775 18.71 27.66 9.01
N ALA A 776 17.86 27.35 9.98
CA ALA A 776 16.86 26.30 9.89
C ALA A 776 15.53 26.80 9.30
N THR A 777 15.32 28.11 9.35
CA THR A 777 14.20 28.82 8.75
C THR A 777 14.67 29.47 7.46
N ASP A 778 13.97 29.22 6.35
CA ASP A 778 14.27 29.87 5.07
C ASP A 778 13.73 31.32 5.09
N SER A 779 14.60 32.32 5.02
CA SER A 779 14.23 33.74 4.99
C SER A 779 13.77 34.16 3.59
N ALA A 780 12.46 34.04 3.32
CA ALA A 780 11.87 34.25 1.99
C ALA A 780 11.87 35.70 1.47
N ASN A 781 12.47 36.69 2.14
CA ASN A 781 12.48 38.09 1.69
C ASN A 781 13.73 38.87 2.14
N ALA A 782 14.87 38.64 1.48
CA ALA A 782 16.05 39.49 1.64
C ALA A 782 15.93 40.78 0.81
N THR A 783 15.12 41.74 1.25
CA THR A 783 15.20 43.13 0.75
C THR A 783 15.52 44.09 1.91
N GLN A 784 16.30 45.13 1.62
CA GLN A 784 17.12 45.90 2.56
C GLN A 784 16.38 46.46 3.80
N GLY A 785 17.00 46.28 4.97
CA GLY A 785 16.52 46.72 6.29
C GLY A 785 16.37 45.56 7.28
N ALA A 786 17.48 44.94 7.69
CA ALA A 786 17.52 43.57 8.23
C ALA A 786 16.68 43.31 9.50
N ARG A 787 15.66 42.44 9.36
CA ARG A 787 14.90 41.74 10.40
C ARG A 787 15.21 40.22 10.45
N TYR A 788 16.32 39.78 9.85
CA TYR A 788 16.75 38.36 9.77
C TYR A 788 18.10 38.05 10.43
N MET A 789 18.33 36.79 10.84
CA MET A 789 19.60 36.34 11.39
C MET A 789 20.67 36.29 10.29
N HIS A 790 21.74 37.07 10.41
CA HIS A 790 22.83 37.13 9.43
C HIS A 790 24.08 36.42 9.91
N ARG A 791 24.66 35.57 9.05
CA ARG A 791 25.92 34.88 9.33
C ARG A 791 27.09 35.87 9.35
N ARG A 792 27.90 35.82 10.39
CA ARG A 792 29.20 36.52 10.53
C ARG A 792 30.36 35.54 10.41
N SER A 793 31.59 36.05 10.36
CA SER A 793 32.81 35.23 10.37
C SER A 793 32.97 34.39 11.64
N ASP A 794 32.32 34.78 12.75
CA ASP A 794 32.49 34.23 14.10
C ASP A 794 31.17 33.86 14.80
N GLY A 795 30.02 33.91 14.10
CA GLY A 795 28.71 33.63 14.70
C GLY A 795 27.54 34.15 13.87
N PHE A 796 26.46 34.55 14.53
CA PHE A 796 25.31 35.24 13.91
C PHE A 796 25.01 36.55 14.62
N GLU A 797 24.52 37.51 13.85
CA GLU A 797 23.98 38.76 14.36
C GLU A 797 22.54 38.93 13.86
N ALA A 798 21.67 39.32 14.78
CA ALA A 798 20.27 39.59 14.52
C ALA A 798 20.03 41.12 14.49
N GLY A 799 19.23 41.61 13.53
CA GLY A 799 18.62 42.96 13.53
C GLY A 799 17.49 43.12 14.58
N ALA A 800 16.32 43.73 14.27
CA ALA A 800 15.14 43.73 15.16
C ALA A 800 14.03 42.77 14.67
N GLU A 801 13.31 42.07 15.59
CA GLU A 801 12.18 41.14 15.35
C GLU A 801 12.44 39.91 14.44
N PHE A 802 12.95 38.79 14.99
CA PHE A 802 13.22 37.54 14.22
C PHE A 802 12.17 36.48 14.45
N ASP A 803 11.64 35.92 13.38
CA ASP A 803 11.00 34.59 13.40
C ASP A 803 12.01 33.48 13.03
N ASP A 804 13.31 33.79 12.96
CA ASP A 804 14.35 32.85 12.52
C ASP A 804 14.81 31.90 13.65
N GLU A 805 15.26 30.71 13.24
CA GLU A 805 15.94 29.74 14.10
C GLU A 805 17.23 29.28 13.43
N VAL A 806 18.31 29.21 14.21
CA VAL A 806 19.62 28.72 13.77
C VAL A 806 19.82 27.32 14.34
N GLU A 807 20.13 26.37 13.46
CA GLU A 807 20.60 25.05 13.84
C GLU A 807 22.13 25.10 13.98
N VAL A 808 22.62 24.83 15.19
CA VAL A 808 24.03 24.58 15.48
C VAL A 808 24.25 23.07 15.47
N GLN A 809 24.80 22.57 14.37
CA GLN A 809 25.07 21.16 14.15
C GLN A 809 26.41 20.77 14.77
N LEU A 810 26.41 19.66 15.52
CA LEU A 810 27.59 19.10 16.14
C LEU A 810 28.03 17.84 15.40
N SER A 811 29.33 17.71 15.14
CA SER A 811 29.92 16.54 14.49
C SER A 811 31.09 16.01 15.32
N VAL A 812 31.04 14.75 15.73
CA VAL A 812 32.14 14.12 16.50
C VAL A 812 33.21 13.63 15.52
N ASP A 813 34.43 14.18 15.63
CA ASP A 813 35.60 13.59 14.99
C ASP A 813 36.10 12.41 15.84
N TRP A 814 35.56 11.26 15.53
CA TRP A 814 35.93 10.00 16.15
C TRP A 814 37.42 9.63 15.93
N THR A 815 38.15 10.25 15.00
CA THR A 815 39.59 9.97 14.81
C THR A 815 40.48 10.71 15.82
N ALA A 816 39.99 11.83 16.36
CA ALA A 816 40.67 12.60 17.39
C ALA A 816 40.50 12.04 18.81
N LEU A 817 39.64 11.03 18.98
CA LEU A 817 39.41 10.32 20.24
C LEU A 817 40.18 8.98 20.27
N PRO A 818 40.66 8.55 21.45
CA PRO A 818 41.30 7.24 21.58
C PRO A 818 40.31 6.11 21.25
N LYS A 819 40.84 4.92 21.01
CA LYS A 819 40.05 3.72 20.67
C LYS A 819 40.22 2.63 21.75
N PRO A 820 39.87 2.91 23.02
CA PRO A 820 40.05 1.93 24.09
C PRO A 820 39.17 0.69 23.85
N SER A 821 39.56 -0.46 24.40
CA SER A 821 38.69 -1.65 24.44
C SER A 821 37.47 -1.36 25.31
N CYS A 822 36.32 -1.92 24.93
CA CYS A 822 35.07 -1.82 25.68
C CYS A 822 35.01 -2.72 26.94
N THR A 823 36.11 -3.39 27.32
CA THR A 823 36.22 -4.23 28.55
C THR A 823 36.52 -3.46 29.83
N GLY A 824 37.06 -2.25 29.71
CA GLY A 824 37.39 -1.40 30.85
C GLY A 824 36.19 -0.62 31.38
N ALA A 825 36.41 0.14 32.47
CA ALA A 825 35.41 1.12 32.94
C ALA A 825 35.11 2.14 31.84
N ALA A 826 33.84 2.57 31.73
CA ALA A 826 33.42 3.58 30.75
C ALA A 826 34.29 4.83 30.88
N GLN A 827 34.96 5.20 29.79
CA GLN A 827 35.69 6.45 29.74
C GLN A 827 34.89 7.44 28.89
N MET A 828 33.93 8.11 29.52
CA MET A 828 33.14 9.15 28.87
C MET A 828 34.00 10.41 28.65
N TYR A 829 34.03 10.90 27.41
CA TYR A 829 34.63 12.18 27.07
C TYR A 829 33.51 13.21 26.94
N THR A 830 33.56 14.28 27.74
CA THR A 830 32.53 15.32 27.72
C THR A 830 33.09 16.60 27.16
N ALA A 831 32.41 17.15 26.15
CA ALA A 831 32.66 18.47 25.59
C ALA A 831 31.57 19.44 26.05
N MET A 832 31.96 20.70 26.19
CA MET A 832 31.05 21.81 26.43
C MET A 832 30.96 22.67 25.18
N VAL A 833 29.74 22.91 24.72
CA VAL A 833 29.43 23.87 23.65
C VAL A 833 28.87 25.13 24.31
N TYR A 834 29.55 26.25 24.13
CA TYR A 834 29.16 27.54 24.68
C TYR A 834 28.37 28.32 23.65
N ILE A 835 27.11 28.61 23.95
CA ILE A 835 26.28 29.56 23.21
C ILE A 835 26.39 30.91 23.92
N ASN A 836 27.29 31.75 23.42
CA ASN A 836 27.63 33.03 24.05
C ASN A 836 26.93 34.17 23.32
N ALA A 837 26.11 34.93 24.04
CA ALA A 837 25.44 36.09 23.48
C ALA A 837 26.22 37.37 23.83
N THR A 838 26.40 38.26 22.84
CA THR A 838 27.35 39.39 22.91
C THR A 838 26.68 40.76 23.12
N ASN A 839 25.39 40.90 22.82
CA ASN A 839 24.65 42.17 22.86
C ASN A 839 23.31 42.10 23.63
N ASN A 840 23.19 41.22 24.62
CA ASN A 840 21.90 41.00 25.29
C ASN A 840 21.72 41.97 26.45
N GLU A 841 20.77 42.90 26.33
CA GLU A 841 20.33 43.68 27.47
C GLU A 841 19.63 42.75 28.47
N ARG A 842 20.05 42.79 29.74
CA ARG A 842 19.30 42.14 30.81
C ARG A 842 18.06 42.97 31.08
N LEU A 843 16.90 42.31 31.07
CA LEU A 843 15.66 43.00 31.44
C LEU A 843 15.71 43.43 32.91
N PRO A 844 15.39 44.70 33.22
CA PRO A 844 15.46 45.22 34.58
C PRO A 844 14.66 44.38 35.57
N GLY A 845 15.30 43.95 36.66
CA GLY A 845 14.67 43.17 37.73
C GLY A 845 14.65 41.65 37.53
N MET A 846 15.25 41.13 36.45
CA MET A 846 15.27 39.70 36.14
C MET A 846 16.70 39.14 36.18
N SER A 847 16.89 37.98 36.83
CA SER A 847 18.19 37.29 36.89
C SER A 847 18.16 36.02 36.04
N ALA A 848 18.71 36.08 34.83
CA ALA A 848 18.95 34.89 34.02
C ALA A 848 20.36 34.91 33.39
N PRO A 849 20.94 33.73 33.11
CA PRO A 849 22.13 33.63 32.27
C PRO A 849 21.85 34.21 30.88
N THR A 850 22.78 34.98 30.34
CA THR A 850 22.74 35.42 28.93
C THR A 850 23.44 34.44 27.99
N ASN A 851 24.08 33.41 28.55
CA ASN A 851 24.80 32.36 27.85
C ASN A 851 24.24 31.01 28.29
N VAL A 852 24.25 30.03 27.40
CA VAL A 852 23.86 28.65 27.68
C VAL A 852 25.04 27.74 27.38
N THR A 853 25.40 26.86 28.32
CA THR A 853 26.40 25.81 28.08
C THR A 853 25.68 24.51 27.81
N VAL A 854 26.01 23.83 26.72
CA VAL A 854 25.43 22.52 26.39
C VAL A 854 26.49 21.45 26.51
N SER A 855 26.23 20.38 27.26
CA SER A 855 27.17 19.28 27.40
C SER A 855 26.84 18.13 26.42
N LEU A 856 27.85 17.60 25.74
CA LEU A 856 27.77 16.35 24.98
C LEU A 856 28.81 15.35 25.49
N SER A 857 28.35 14.19 25.95
CA SER A 857 29.22 13.09 26.37
C SER A 857 29.29 12.00 25.31
N VAL A 858 30.49 11.49 25.04
CA VAL A 858 30.73 10.41 24.07
C VAL A 858 31.52 9.27 24.70
N ASP A 859 31.18 8.04 24.34
CA ASP A 859 31.98 6.84 24.63
C ASP A 859 32.70 6.39 23.35
N PRO A 860 34.04 6.52 23.27
CA PRO A 860 34.78 6.18 22.07
C PRO A 860 35.24 4.72 22.03
N CYS A 861 34.82 3.86 22.96
CA CYS A 861 35.27 2.47 23.04
C CYS A 861 35.00 1.70 21.74
N MET A 862 35.84 0.69 21.47
CA MET A 862 35.61 -0.25 20.38
C MET A 862 35.72 -1.70 20.89
N PRO A 863 34.82 -2.59 20.44
CA PRO A 863 34.86 -3.99 20.82
C PRO A 863 36.04 -4.77 20.21
N HIS A 864 36.79 -4.22 19.24
CA HIS A 864 37.98 -4.83 18.61
C HIS A 864 37.81 -6.36 18.34
N ASP A 865 38.77 -7.21 18.77
CA ASP A 865 38.77 -8.67 18.59
C ASP A 865 37.67 -9.41 19.39
N GLU A 866 36.85 -8.70 20.17
CA GLU A 866 35.82 -9.28 21.04
C GLU A 866 34.47 -9.49 20.33
N ALA A 867 34.26 -8.82 19.18
CA ALA A 867 33.05 -8.95 18.37
C ALA A 867 33.39 -9.09 16.88
N ALA A 868 32.68 -9.98 16.20
CA ALA A 868 32.88 -10.21 14.77
C ALA A 868 32.29 -9.06 13.94
N ALA A 869 32.76 -8.92 12.69
CA ALA A 869 32.15 -8.00 11.74
C ALA A 869 30.65 -8.34 11.56
N GLY A 870 29.80 -7.31 11.57
CA GLY A 870 28.33 -7.45 11.52
C GLY A 870 27.64 -7.51 12.88
N THR A 871 28.35 -7.66 14.01
CA THR A 871 27.76 -7.59 15.36
C THR A 871 27.27 -6.17 15.67
N PHE A 872 26.03 -6.04 16.12
CA PHE A 872 25.44 -4.76 16.56
C PHE A 872 26.05 -4.30 17.88
N VAL A 873 26.26 -3.01 18.07
CA VAL A 873 26.84 -2.49 19.33
C VAL A 873 25.85 -1.56 20.02
N ALA A 874 25.67 -1.74 21.33
CA ALA A 874 24.74 -0.94 22.11
C ALA A 874 25.14 0.55 22.18
N SER A 875 24.12 1.38 22.34
CA SER A 875 24.23 2.80 22.67
C SER A 875 24.67 2.98 24.14
N PRO A 876 25.06 4.20 24.57
CA PRO A 876 25.55 4.43 25.93
C PRO A 876 24.52 4.13 27.02
N ASP A 877 23.23 4.15 26.68
CA ASP A 877 22.13 3.80 27.57
C ASP A 877 21.89 2.28 27.68
N GLY A 878 22.69 1.46 27.00
CA GLY A 878 22.57 0.00 26.96
C GLY A 878 21.58 -0.53 25.93
N SER A 879 20.92 0.33 25.15
CA SER A 879 19.95 -0.09 24.13
C SER A 879 20.63 -0.55 22.83
N VAL A 880 20.06 -1.56 22.19
CA VAL A 880 20.47 -1.99 20.84
C VAL A 880 19.23 -2.25 19.97
N SER A 881 19.25 -1.73 18.76
CA SER A 881 18.14 -1.79 17.80
C SER A 881 18.61 -2.45 16.52
N MET A 882 17.94 -3.51 16.07
CA MET A 882 18.46 -4.41 15.03
C MET A 882 17.36 -4.77 14.03
N LEU A 883 17.53 -4.42 12.75
CA LEU A 883 16.56 -4.79 11.72
C LEU A 883 16.61 -6.30 11.45
N ALA A 884 15.45 -6.90 11.24
CA ALA A 884 15.35 -8.35 11.02
C ALA A 884 16.08 -8.80 9.74
N SER A 885 16.13 -7.96 8.71
CA SER A 885 16.87 -8.22 7.47
C SER A 885 18.39 -8.27 7.62
N HIS A 886 18.91 -7.80 8.75
CA HIS A 886 20.33 -7.80 9.06
C HIS A 886 20.71 -8.89 10.08
N ALA A 887 19.76 -9.70 10.52
CA ALA A 887 20.03 -10.91 11.29
C ALA A 887 20.64 -11.99 10.40
N THR A 888 21.34 -12.93 11.03
CA THR A 888 21.78 -14.15 10.35
C THR A 888 20.63 -15.15 10.34
N ILE A 889 20.23 -15.61 9.15
CA ILE A 889 19.25 -16.68 9.01
C ILE A 889 19.96 -18.01 9.31
N GLU A 890 19.57 -18.68 10.40
CA GLU A 890 20.01 -20.03 10.73
C GLU A 890 19.03 -21.04 10.09
N SER A 891 19.53 -21.97 9.29
CA SER A 891 18.73 -23.08 8.76
C SER A 891 18.20 -23.98 9.89
N ALA A 892 17.17 -24.78 9.61
CA ALA A 892 16.71 -25.83 10.52
C ALA A 892 17.89 -26.75 10.93
N ARG A 893 17.96 -27.06 12.22
CA ARG A 893 19.02 -27.91 12.80
C ARG A 893 18.76 -29.39 12.53
N ASP A 894 17.49 -29.76 12.32
CA ASP A 894 17.08 -31.08 11.87
C ASP A 894 16.90 -31.10 10.34
N THR A 895 17.79 -31.81 9.64
CA THR A 895 17.82 -31.89 8.17
C THR A 895 16.80 -32.88 7.59
N SER A 896 16.04 -33.61 8.42
CA SER A 896 15.04 -34.59 7.99
C SER A 896 13.66 -33.99 7.69
N PHE A 897 13.46 -32.71 7.98
CA PHE A 897 12.21 -31.97 7.75
C PHE A 897 12.39 -31.05 6.53
N THR A 898 11.56 -31.14 5.49
CA THR A 898 11.65 -30.20 4.36
C THR A 898 10.52 -29.15 4.41
N PRO A 899 10.83 -27.89 4.77
CA PRO A 899 10.15 -27.22 5.87
C PRO A 899 9.80 -25.75 5.53
N ALA A 900 9.33 -24.98 6.51
CA ALA A 900 9.26 -23.54 6.34
C ALA A 900 10.66 -22.91 6.18
N TYR A 901 10.78 -21.80 5.45
CA TYR A 901 11.98 -21.00 5.24
C TYR A 901 11.68 -19.53 5.54
N ILE A 902 12.73 -18.74 5.78
CA ILE A 902 12.61 -17.30 6.00
C ILE A 902 12.96 -16.56 4.70
N GLU A 903 12.08 -15.67 4.26
CA GLU A 903 12.27 -14.80 3.09
C GLU A 903 12.35 -13.33 3.51
N SER A 904 13.22 -12.57 2.85
CA SER A 904 13.36 -11.13 3.05
C SER A 904 12.31 -10.36 2.24
N LEU A 905 11.73 -9.33 2.86
CA LEU A 905 10.70 -8.47 2.29
C LEU A 905 11.22 -7.01 2.20
N PRO A 906 12.03 -6.67 1.18
CA PRO A 906 12.51 -5.30 1.01
C PRO A 906 11.36 -4.34 0.71
N GLY A 907 11.34 -3.19 1.37
CA GLY A 907 10.27 -2.19 1.23
C GLY A 907 8.99 -2.50 2.00
N TYR A 908 8.96 -3.53 2.85
CA TYR A 908 7.75 -3.91 3.61
C TYR A 908 7.51 -3.05 4.85
N GLY A 909 6.24 -2.79 5.14
CA GLY A 909 5.77 -2.27 6.44
C GLY A 909 6.29 -0.87 6.79
N LEU A 910 6.24 -0.56 8.09
CA LEU A 910 6.64 0.74 8.65
C LEU A 910 8.11 1.09 8.37
N LEU A 911 9.01 0.13 8.49
CA LEU A 911 10.46 0.37 8.44
C LEU A 911 11.07 0.18 7.04
N GLY A 912 10.33 -0.37 6.07
CA GLY A 912 10.82 -0.64 4.72
C GLY A 912 11.72 -1.86 4.61
N SER A 913 11.67 -2.73 5.61
CA SER A 913 12.39 -4.00 5.63
C SER A 913 11.74 -4.94 6.62
N ALA A 914 11.52 -6.18 6.21
CA ALA A 914 11.01 -7.23 7.07
C ALA A 914 11.50 -8.60 6.61
N VAL A 915 11.17 -9.62 7.39
CA VAL A 915 11.29 -11.03 6.99
C VAL A 915 10.01 -11.77 7.34
N THR A 916 9.63 -12.74 6.51
CA THR A 916 8.44 -13.59 6.70
C THR A 916 8.80 -15.07 6.61
N VAL A 917 7.88 -15.91 7.06
CA VAL A 917 8.02 -17.37 7.09
C VAL A 917 7.13 -18.00 6.01
N LEU A 918 7.75 -18.70 5.06
CA LEU A 918 7.08 -19.32 3.90
C LEU A 918 7.35 -20.83 3.84
N PRO A 919 6.53 -21.62 3.11
CA PRO A 919 5.26 -21.21 2.52
C PRO A 919 4.20 -20.95 3.60
N PRO A 920 3.18 -20.12 3.33
CA PRO A 920 2.10 -19.84 4.29
C PRO A 920 1.19 -21.05 4.54
N THR A 921 1.40 -22.16 3.83
CA THR A 921 0.71 -23.44 4.03
C THR A 921 1.45 -24.38 4.97
N ALA A 922 2.63 -24.00 5.48
CA ALA A 922 3.38 -24.87 6.37
C ALA A 922 2.64 -25.16 7.70
N GLU A 923 2.90 -26.36 8.23
CA GLU A 923 2.44 -26.77 9.56
C GLU A 923 3.12 -25.96 10.68
N SER A 924 2.58 -26.07 11.90
CA SER A 924 3.21 -25.45 13.07
C SER A 924 4.65 -25.94 13.23
N ILE A 925 5.57 -25.00 13.41
CA ILE A 925 7.01 -25.25 13.53
C ILE A 925 7.31 -25.52 15.00
N ASP A 926 8.04 -26.60 15.29
CA ASP A 926 8.43 -26.99 16.66
C ASP A 926 7.27 -27.20 17.67
N GLY A 927 6.01 -27.20 17.21
CA GLY A 927 4.83 -27.49 18.03
C GLY A 927 4.60 -26.47 19.15
N ASN A 928 4.22 -26.96 20.35
CA ASN A 928 4.05 -26.13 21.55
C ASN A 928 5.21 -26.28 22.55
N ASP A 929 6.30 -26.93 22.14
CA ASP A 929 7.36 -27.35 23.06
C ASP A 929 8.65 -26.55 22.85
N THR A 930 8.83 -25.48 23.65
CA THR A 930 10.07 -24.69 23.65
C THR A 930 11.28 -25.46 24.19
N ALA A 931 11.12 -26.67 24.74
CA ALA A 931 12.26 -27.51 25.12
C ALA A 931 13.00 -28.05 23.88
N ASN A 932 12.30 -28.23 22.76
CA ASN A 932 12.79 -28.91 21.55
C ASN A 932 12.80 -28.00 20.30
N LEU A 933 13.30 -26.77 20.44
CA LEU A 933 13.50 -25.86 19.30
C LEU A 933 14.59 -26.38 18.34
N GLY A 934 14.35 -26.28 17.03
CA GLY A 934 15.36 -26.59 16.01
C GLY A 934 14.86 -27.30 14.75
N ARG A 935 13.57 -27.63 14.62
CA ARG A 935 13.01 -28.22 13.39
C ARG A 935 12.71 -27.17 12.32
N GLY A 936 12.66 -25.88 12.69
CA GLY A 936 12.50 -24.77 11.76
C GLY A 936 13.70 -23.81 11.71
N PRO A 937 13.70 -22.87 10.75
CA PRO A 937 14.70 -21.81 10.66
C PRO A 937 14.56 -20.81 11.82
N SER A 938 15.62 -20.06 12.11
CA SER A 938 15.59 -18.97 13.09
C SER A 938 16.39 -17.76 12.61
N LEU A 939 16.25 -16.64 13.34
CA LEU A 939 17.07 -15.46 13.14
C LEU A 939 17.99 -15.27 14.34
N ALA A 940 19.29 -15.18 14.09
CA ALA A 940 20.29 -14.85 15.10
C ALA A 940 20.73 -13.38 14.97
N PHE A 941 20.57 -12.65 16.06
CA PHE A 941 20.96 -11.26 16.23
C PHE A 941 22.17 -11.19 17.17
N ASP A 942 23.36 -11.07 16.59
CA ASP A 942 24.59 -10.88 17.35
C ASP A 942 24.72 -9.42 17.77
N PHE A 943 24.82 -9.18 19.09
CA PHE A 943 25.04 -7.85 19.64
C PHE A 943 26.13 -7.83 20.71
N TYR A 944 26.67 -6.65 20.99
CA TYR A 944 27.72 -6.44 21.97
C TYR A 944 27.30 -5.33 22.94
N LEU A 945 27.35 -5.66 24.24
CA LEU A 945 27.15 -4.72 25.34
C LEU A 945 28.52 -4.31 25.90
N PRO A 946 28.89 -3.02 25.86
CA PRO A 946 30.08 -2.55 26.57
C PRO A 946 30.07 -2.97 28.06
N HIS A 947 31.22 -3.36 28.62
CA HIS A 947 31.30 -3.75 30.04
C HIS A 947 30.99 -2.60 31.01
N SER A 948 30.96 -1.37 30.50
CA SER A 948 30.50 -0.16 31.17
C SER A 948 28.98 -0.03 31.34
N SER A 949 28.17 -0.86 30.66
CA SER A 949 26.72 -0.69 30.54
C SER A 949 25.91 -1.08 31.78
N GLY A 950 26.55 -1.61 32.84
CA GLY A 950 25.91 -2.04 34.08
C GLY A 950 26.01 -3.55 34.33
N ASN A 951 25.36 -4.03 35.40
CA ASN A 951 25.37 -5.44 35.83
C ASN A 951 24.08 -6.18 35.42
N GLU A 952 23.57 -5.92 34.23
CA GLU A 952 22.25 -6.40 33.85
C GLU A 952 22.28 -7.83 33.34
N THR A 953 21.50 -8.70 33.98
CA THR A 953 21.29 -10.10 33.59
C THR A 953 19.90 -10.35 33.02
N ALA A 954 19.10 -9.28 32.94
CA ALA A 954 17.75 -9.28 32.42
C ALA A 954 17.58 -8.11 31.44
N PHE A 955 16.85 -8.37 30.34
CA PHE A 955 16.63 -7.41 29.27
C PHE A 955 15.17 -7.35 28.88
N ASN A 956 14.71 -6.16 28.51
CA ASN A 956 13.45 -5.97 27.79
C ASN A 956 13.70 -6.17 26.29
N VAL A 957 13.11 -7.20 25.70
CA VAL A 957 13.20 -7.51 24.27
C VAL A 957 11.88 -7.16 23.62
N THR A 958 11.88 -6.13 22.77
CA THR A 958 10.71 -5.67 22.02
C THR A 958 10.79 -6.13 20.57
N ALA A 959 9.90 -7.02 20.16
CA ALA A 959 9.71 -7.39 18.77
C ALA A 959 8.76 -6.41 18.07
N TRP A 960 9.14 -5.95 16.87
CA TRP A 960 8.34 -5.10 16.00
C TRP A 960 7.87 -5.95 14.82
N LEU A 961 6.60 -6.35 14.87
CA LEU A 961 5.94 -7.20 13.90
C LEU A 961 5.02 -6.39 12.99
N ALA A 962 4.73 -6.87 11.79
CA ALA A 962 3.59 -6.35 11.02
C ALA A 962 2.29 -6.39 11.85
N PRO A 963 1.25 -5.62 11.49
CA PRO A 963 -0.10 -5.77 12.04
C PRO A 963 -0.66 -7.18 11.79
N VAL A 964 -0.29 -8.13 12.65
CA VAL A 964 -0.68 -9.53 12.50
C VAL A 964 -1.98 -9.81 13.28
N LEU A 965 -2.83 -10.63 12.66
CA LEU A 965 -4.03 -11.24 13.24
C LEU A 965 -3.86 -12.76 13.31
N ASN A 966 -4.58 -13.41 14.22
CA ASN A 966 -4.67 -14.88 14.26
C ASN A 966 -5.64 -15.36 13.16
N TYR A 967 -5.14 -15.47 11.93
CA TYR A 967 -5.95 -15.81 10.77
C TYR A 967 -6.15 -17.33 10.55
N ARG A 968 -5.51 -18.19 11.35
CA ARG A 968 -5.73 -19.64 11.34
C ARG A 968 -6.59 -20.08 12.53
N ASP A 969 -7.62 -20.88 12.28
CA ASP A 969 -8.46 -21.43 13.35
C ASP A 969 -7.60 -22.29 14.28
N LYS A 970 -7.72 -22.06 15.59
CA LYS A 970 -7.03 -22.80 16.67
C LYS A 970 -5.50 -22.89 16.56
N ARG A 971 -4.88 -22.07 15.71
CA ARG A 971 -3.41 -21.99 15.54
C ARG A 971 -2.97 -20.53 15.69
N PRO A 972 -2.92 -20.00 16.93
CA PRO A 972 -2.50 -18.62 17.15
C PRO A 972 -1.03 -18.46 16.74
N LEU A 973 -0.70 -17.30 16.16
CA LEU A 973 0.67 -16.96 15.80
C LEU A 973 1.53 -16.92 17.07
N ARG A 974 2.71 -17.52 17.03
CA ARG A 974 3.62 -17.63 18.17
C ARG A 974 5.07 -17.65 17.72
N TYR A 975 5.95 -17.11 18.54
CA TYR A 975 7.41 -17.22 18.38
C TYR A 975 8.07 -17.49 19.73
N ALA A 976 9.31 -17.95 19.72
CA ALA A 976 10.14 -18.03 20.91
C ALA A 976 11.36 -17.11 20.79
N LEU A 977 11.79 -16.57 21.93
CA LEU A 977 13.04 -15.81 22.07
C LEU A 977 14.00 -16.63 22.92
N GLU A 978 15.30 -16.59 22.60
CA GLU A 978 16.36 -17.28 23.34
C GLU A 978 17.62 -16.41 23.35
N LEU A 979 18.24 -16.22 24.52
CA LEU A 979 19.49 -15.48 24.69
C LEU A 979 20.66 -16.45 24.89
N ASP A 980 21.77 -16.23 24.20
CA ASP A 980 23.08 -16.90 24.38
C ASP A 980 23.06 -18.44 24.30
N SER A 981 22.06 -19.01 23.64
CA SER A 981 21.83 -20.48 23.62
C SER A 981 21.55 -21.08 25.01
N ASP A 982 21.12 -20.24 25.95
CA ASP A 982 20.67 -20.64 27.28
C ASP A 982 19.20 -21.06 27.21
N ALA A 983 18.94 -22.36 27.34
CA ALA A 983 17.58 -22.88 27.36
C ALA A 983 16.72 -22.30 28.49
N GLY A 984 17.34 -21.86 29.60
CA GLY A 984 16.66 -21.19 30.71
C GLY A 984 16.18 -19.78 30.39
N SER A 985 16.71 -19.15 29.33
CA SER A 985 16.29 -17.82 28.86
C SER A 985 15.10 -17.84 27.92
N ARG A 986 14.62 -19.04 27.53
CA ARG A 986 13.59 -19.19 26.50
C ARG A 986 12.26 -18.64 26.96
N VAL A 987 11.68 -17.78 26.13
CA VAL A 987 10.33 -17.22 26.35
C VAL A 987 9.50 -17.44 25.10
N GLN A 988 8.39 -18.17 25.22
CA GLN A 988 7.38 -18.23 24.17
C GLN A 988 6.49 -16.98 24.24
N VAL A 989 6.16 -16.41 23.09
CA VAL A 989 5.35 -15.20 22.97
C VAL A 989 4.20 -15.44 22.01
N THR A 990 3.00 -15.06 22.43
CA THR A 990 1.81 -14.97 21.59
C THR A 990 1.55 -13.48 21.31
N PRO A 991 1.95 -12.94 20.14
CA PRO A 991 1.88 -11.50 19.89
C PRO A 991 0.47 -10.92 19.81
N VAL A 992 -0.51 -11.72 19.42
CA VAL A 992 -1.92 -11.31 19.34
C VAL A 992 -2.61 -11.68 20.65
N PRO A 993 -3.30 -10.76 21.34
CA PRO A 993 -4.02 -11.05 22.58
C PRO A 993 -4.99 -12.22 22.45
N GLU A 994 -5.11 -13.02 23.50
CA GLU A 994 -6.08 -14.12 23.59
C GLU A 994 -7.49 -13.61 23.91
N ASN A 995 -8.49 -14.51 23.86
CA ASN A 995 -9.89 -14.25 24.21
C ASN A 995 -10.56 -13.12 23.41
N ILE A 996 -10.27 -13.05 22.12
CA ILE A 996 -10.95 -12.14 21.19
C ILE A 996 -12.36 -12.68 20.89
N THR A 997 -13.37 -11.82 20.98
CA THR A 997 -14.74 -12.20 20.62
C THR A 997 -14.80 -12.59 19.14
N PRO A 998 -15.40 -13.73 18.76
CA PRO A 998 -15.50 -14.15 17.37
C PRO A 998 -16.03 -13.02 16.47
N GLY A 999 -15.39 -12.82 15.32
CA GLY A 999 -15.78 -11.76 14.38
C GLY A 999 -15.30 -10.35 14.73
N THR A 1000 -14.65 -10.14 15.88
CA THR A 1000 -14.08 -8.85 16.29
C THR A 1000 -12.56 -8.82 16.20
N ASN A 1001 -11.96 -7.67 16.48
CA ASN A 1001 -10.52 -7.51 16.64
C ASN A 1001 -10.15 -7.38 18.11
N SER A 1002 -8.88 -7.59 18.46
CA SER A 1002 -8.38 -7.31 19.79
C SER A 1002 -8.52 -5.82 20.13
N ALA A 1003 -8.64 -5.49 21.43
CA ALA A 1003 -8.86 -4.13 21.89
C ALA A 1003 -7.73 -3.14 21.48
N ASP A 1004 -6.52 -3.65 21.27
CA ASP A 1004 -5.36 -2.89 20.81
C ASP A 1004 -5.30 -2.70 19.29
N TRP A 1005 -6.16 -3.37 18.51
CA TRP A 1005 -6.04 -3.42 17.05
C TRP A 1005 -6.08 -2.06 16.38
N GLY A 1006 -6.97 -1.17 16.83
CA GLY A 1006 -7.05 0.19 16.30
C GLY A 1006 -5.72 0.95 16.41
N ASN A 1007 -4.96 0.74 17.49
CA ASN A 1007 -3.64 1.34 17.67
C ASN A 1007 -2.60 0.64 16.78
N VAL A 1008 -2.62 -0.69 16.73
CA VAL A 1008 -1.69 -1.51 15.93
C VAL A 1008 -1.79 -1.19 14.45
N VAL A 1009 -3.01 -1.11 13.91
CA VAL A 1009 -3.24 -0.85 12.49
C VAL A 1009 -2.97 0.61 12.12
N SER A 1010 -3.28 1.56 13.02
CA SER A 1010 -2.96 2.98 12.82
C SER A 1010 -1.45 3.25 12.80
N ALA A 1011 -0.70 2.50 13.61
CA ALA A 1011 0.76 2.59 13.67
C ALA A 1011 1.48 1.72 12.61
N ASN A 1012 0.73 0.92 11.85
CA ASN A 1012 1.24 -0.11 10.93
C ASN A 1012 2.33 -1.02 11.55
N ILE A 1013 2.20 -1.29 12.86
CA ILE A 1013 3.14 -2.11 13.60
C ILE A 1013 2.50 -2.68 14.86
N ARG A 1014 2.80 -3.94 15.17
CA ARG A 1014 2.52 -4.57 16.46
C ARG A 1014 3.83 -4.70 17.23
N THR A 1015 3.94 -4.06 18.37
CA THR A 1015 5.11 -4.18 19.26
C THR A 1015 4.80 -5.06 20.45
N VAL A 1016 5.64 -6.05 20.74
CA VAL A 1016 5.49 -6.95 21.90
C VAL A 1016 6.78 -7.00 22.68
N THR A 1017 6.73 -6.61 23.95
CA THR A 1017 7.89 -6.57 24.84
C THR A 1017 7.85 -7.75 25.80
N SER A 1018 8.93 -8.52 25.84
CA SER A 1018 9.13 -9.66 26.74
C SER A 1018 10.40 -9.46 27.56
N THR A 1019 10.37 -9.83 28.84
CA THR A 1019 11.57 -9.82 29.67
C THR A 1019 12.29 -11.16 29.52
N LEU A 1020 13.56 -11.11 29.12
CA LEU A 1020 14.44 -12.28 29.09
C LEU A 1020 15.46 -12.16 30.21
N SER A 1021 15.82 -13.27 30.82
CA SER A 1021 16.92 -13.36 31.78
C SER A 1021 17.74 -14.59 31.47
N SER A 1022 19.06 -14.49 31.61
CA SER A 1022 19.94 -15.64 31.44
C SER A 1022 20.81 -15.82 32.68
N SER A 1023 20.99 -17.09 33.05
CA SER A 1023 21.88 -17.47 34.14
C SER A 1023 23.35 -17.51 33.72
N THR A 1024 23.59 -17.50 32.40
CA THR A 1024 24.90 -17.57 31.76
C THR A 1024 25.34 -16.28 31.08
N ALA A 1025 24.42 -15.31 30.88
CA ALA A 1025 24.77 -14.01 30.31
C ALA A 1025 25.77 -13.26 31.20
N THR A 1026 26.87 -12.80 30.59
CA THR A 1026 27.84 -11.91 31.23
C THR A 1026 27.30 -10.48 31.28
N GLN A 1027 27.75 -9.69 32.26
CA GLN A 1027 27.32 -8.29 32.47
C GLN A 1027 27.64 -7.34 31.29
N GLY A 1028 28.64 -7.70 30.49
CA GLY A 1028 29.00 -7.11 29.21
C GLY A 1028 29.69 -8.15 28.33
N GLY A 1029 29.88 -7.81 27.06
CA GLY A 1029 30.48 -8.67 26.05
C GLY A 1029 29.53 -9.01 24.91
N LYS A 1030 29.89 -10.06 24.15
CA LYS A 1030 29.11 -10.56 23.03
C LYS A 1030 27.91 -11.37 23.52
N HIS A 1031 26.76 -11.11 22.93
CA HIS A 1031 25.53 -11.86 23.11
C HIS A 1031 24.90 -12.23 21.75
N THR A 1032 24.05 -13.24 21.75
CA THR A 1032 23.22 -13.60 20.59
C THR A 1032 21.77 -13.78 21.04
N LEU A 1033 20.87 -12.96 20.50
CA LEU A 1033 19.43 -13.19 20.63
C LEU A 1033 18.94 -14.00 19.43
N ARG A 1034 18.23 -15.10 19.68
CA ARG A 1034 17.53 -15.86 18.65
C ARG A 1034 16.04 -15.62 18.68
N TRP A 1035 15.47 -15.44 17.50
CA TRP A 1035 14.03 -15.42 17.27
C TRP A 1035 13.62 -16.66 16.47
N TRP A 1036 12.76 -17.47 17.06
CA TRP A 1036 12.27 -18.73 16.52
C TRP A 1036 10.80 -18.59 16.13
N PRO A 1037 10.45 -18.48 14.83
CA PRO A 1037 9.06 -18.53 14.42
C PRO A 1037 8.48 -19.93 14.68
N LEU A 1038 7.34 -20.00 15.38
CA LEU A 1038 6.63 -21.26 15.63
C LEU A 1038 5.43 -21.46 14.70
N GLU A 1039 5.04 -20.40 13.97
CA GLU A 1039 3.95 -20.45 13.00
C GLU A 1039 4.32 -19.65 11.74
N PRO A 1040 3.94 -20.14 10.53
CA PRO A 1040 3.99 -19.32 9.33
C PRO A 1040 2.98 -18.17 9.42
N GLY A 1041 3.29 -17.01 8.84
CA GLY A 1041 2.46 -15.79 8.93
C GLY A 1041 2.98 -14.71 9.87
N LEU A 1042 4.08 -14.98 10.56
CA LEU A 1042 4.81 -13.94 11.28
C LEU A 1042 5.67 -13.14 10.32
N VAL A 1043 5.54 -11.81 10.38
CA VAL A 1043 6.39 -10.87 9.65
C VAL A 1043 7.11 -9.98 10.66
N LEU A 1044 8.43 -10.14 10.79
CA LEU A 1044 9.27 -9.41 11.73
C LEU A 1044 10.03 -8.29 11.01
N GLN A 1045 9.93 -7.06 11.51
CA GLN A 1045 10.66 -5.91 10.97
C GLN A 1045 11.93 -5.61 11.77
N LYS A 1046 11.86 -5.66 13.10
CA LYS A 1046 12.95 -5.21 13.99
C LYS A 1046 12.88 -5.87 15.36
N ILE A 1047 14.02 -6.00 16.03
CA ILE A 1047 14.11 -6.26 17.46
C ILE A 1047 14.86 -5.13 18.15
N VAL A 1048 14.35 -4.71 19.30
CA VAL A 1048 15.02 -3.75 20.19
C VAL A 1048 15.25 -4.43 21.53
N ILE A 1049 16.49 -4.39 22.02
CA ILE A 1049 16.88 -4.88 23.35
C ILE A 1049 17.24 -3.67 24.20
N GLU A 1050 16.66 -3.60 25.38
CA GLU A 1050 16.88 -2.51 26.33
C GLU A 1050 17.14 -3.07 27.73
N PRO A 1051 17.86 -2.31 28.56
CA PRO A 1051 18.00 -2.59 29.97
C PRO A 1051 16.69 -2.88 30.71
N HIS A 1052 16.70 -3.81 31.67
CA HIS A 1052 15.50 -4.11 32.44
C HIS A 1052 15.04 -2.91 33.26
N GLY A 1053 13.74 -2.60 33.20
CA GLY A 1053 13.13 -1.45 33.87
C GLY A 1053 13.40 -0.10 33.21
N LYS A 1054 14.13 -0.06 32.08
CA LYS A 1054 14.26 1.14 31.23
C LYS A 1054 13.63 0.85 29.88
N LEU A 1055 12.86 1.80 29.38
CA LEU A 1055 12.34 1.80 28.02
C LEU A 1055 12.52 3.20 27.47
N SER A 1056 13.11 3.28 26.29
CA SER A 1056 13.32 4.51 25.55
C SER A 1056 11.97 5.13 25.20
N ALA A 1057 11.96 6.47 25.09
CA ALA A 1057 10.79 7.18 24.59
C ALA A 1057 10.45 6.65 23.19
N ARG A 1058 9.22 6.16 23.01
CA ARG A 1058 8.78 5.60 21.74
C ARG A 1058 8.48 6.72 20.75
N THR A 1059 9.30 6.83 19.71
CA THR A 1059 8.94 7.54 18.48
C THR A 1059 8.22 6.59 17.52
N THR A 1060 7.66 7.11 16.42
CA THR A 1060 6.88 6.30 15.48
C THR A 1060 7.72 5.20 14.82
N LEU A 1061 8.94 5.52 14.39
CA LEU A 1061 9.90 4.56 13.82
C LEU A 1061 10.70 3.81 14.91
N GLY A 1062 10.59 4.23 16.17
CA GLY A 1062 11.38 3.74 17.31
C GLY A 1062 12.86 4.05 17.19
N LEU A 1063 13.69 3.33 17.96
CA LEU A 1063 15.14 3.53 17.93
C LEU A 1063 15.70 3.26 16.52
N PRO A 1064 16.55 4.15 15.98
CA PRO A 1064 17.35 3.90 14.79
C PRO A 1064 18.19 2.64 14.95
N GLU A 1065 18.47 1.95 13.85
CA GLU A 1065 19.30 0.74 13.89
C GLU A 1065 20.69 1.06 14.42
N SER A 1066 21.14 0.30 15.43
CA SER A 1066 22.50 0.38 15.96
C SER A 1066 23.51 0.02 14.87
N ARG A 1067 24.64 0.73 14.82
CA ARG A 1067 25.69 0.40 13.84
C ARG A 1067 26.39 -0.90 14.23
N ARG A 1068 27.03 -1.51 13.23
CA ARG A 1068 27.66 -2.83 13.34
C ARG A 1068 29.18 -2.73 13.24
N VAL A 1069 29.87 -3.64 13.92
CA VAL A 1069 31.33 -3.77 13.85
C VAL A 1069 31.77 -4.00 12.41
N GLY A 1070 32.79 -3.27 11.95
CA GLY A 1070 33.33 -3.37 10.59
C GLY A 1070 32.45 -2.78 9.48
N MET A 1071 31.35 -2.11 9.83
CA MET A 1071 30.40 -1.49 8.90
C MET A 1071 30.17 0.02 9.19
N LEU A 1072 31.18 0.68 9.78
CA LEU A 1072 31.15 2.09 10.22
C LEU A 1072 31.49 3.10 9.12
#